data_AF-A0A423WXP5-F1
#
_entry.id   AF-A0A423WXP5-F1
#
_cell.length_a   1.000
_cell.length_b   1.000
_cell.length_c   1.000
_cell.angle_alpha   90.00
_cell.angle_beta   90.00
_cell.angle_gamma   90.00
#
_symmetry.space_group_name_H-M   'P 1'
#
loop_
_entity.id
_entity.type
_entity.pdbx_description
1 polymer ?
#
loop_
_entity_poly.entity_id
_entity_poly.type
_entity_poly.pdbx_seq_one_letter_code
_entity_poly.pdbx_strand_id
1 'polypeptide(L)'
;MRPLNTVRSRNGDLTEDLPPSQPSHASNSDRKDIGPNVTHQEDITPVPSTTRKWTSFGLPGDEDTAKTLFNNGSPEPYTQDEERRLVRKIDLIILPYLAVCYAFFYIDKTTLSYAAIFGIREDLNLVGTEYSWLSSMFYFGFLAWALPTNFLMQKLPVAKYLGVNIFLWGVLLIAQAGATNFATLAVLRALSGAAEACADPSFILITSMWYTRRQQPIRIGLWYTANGFGIALGGLLGYGIGHIRGSLPSWKYEFIIIGTLCSIWGIVLFMCLPDSPVTTRMLSERERRIAVERLRENQTGVENKHLKWYQLVEALKDPKTYFFFIFGVLHNIPNGGISNFGTLIIEGFGFNTLVTALMQVPYGVLIALSILSCVYLNDHFCIRLNKNTRCWFILLYLLPNIVGVFGLRYVPTDQHIARLWCYYLTGPINAAFVLVLSLVTANTAGHTKKVATNAFMFLGYCTGNIIGPFFFKTDQQPEYLLGMWSMLFCHLFELVIVLAFRLMLRLENNRRDRRMSTTEQPDLDETAFKDMTDWENPNFRYARKDGLGFVWVDTCCIDKSSSMELQEAINSMFRWYEMSTECYAFLADFVIPEERLDRRENPHNSSEPDLYWLPGLEEARWFSRGWTLQELLAPKSVRFFDANWREFGDKVSRRSQIASITRIRESVLMESVLLGVRQAIDEISVAQRMSWAANRVTTRVEDMAYCLLGIFDVNMPLLYGEGAKAFQRLQEEIMKVSPDQSLLAWGLGCSSSCPGGVSTVLAQSPTDFAGCGDLLSEGPGAPDDSFSMSQRGLLLNLPTPIKSPSGADAPS
;
A
#
# COMPACT_ATOMS: atom_id res chain seq x y z
N MET A 1 45.26 -28.73 13.77
CA MET A 1 46.65 -28.22 13.76
C MET A 1 46.65 -26.82 14.36
N ARG A 2 47.35 -26.64 15.48
CA ARG A 2 47.82 -25.37 16.08
C ARG A 2 48.98 -24.82 15.24
N PRO A 3 49.44 -23.54 15.37
CA PRO A 3 49.64 -22.78 16.63
C PRO A 3 49.02 -21.36 16.63
N LEU A 4 48.58 -20.77 17.75
CA LEU A 4 49.21 -20.37 19.03
C LEU A 4 50.17 -19.17 18.95
N ASN A 5 49.74 -18.05 19.57
CA ASN A 5 50.43 -17.26 20.63
C ASN A 5 50.13 -15.75 20.47
N THR A 6 49.91 -14.89 21.48
CA THR A 6 49.59 -14.92 22.93
C THR A 6 49.42 -13.43 23.32
N VAL A 7 48.30 -12.99 23.88
CA VAL A 7 48.11 -12.56 25.29
C VAL A 7 49.06 -11.47 25.83
N ARG A 8 48.51 -10.31 26.22
CA ARG A 8 48.62 -9.79 27.60
C ARG A 8 47.64 -8.66 27.93
N SER A 9 46.97 -8.83 29.07
CA SER A 9 46.14 -7.86 29.79
C SER A 9 46.98 -6.92 30.68
N ARG A 10 46.40 -5.79 31.09
CA ARG A 10 46.44 -5.32 32.50
C ARG A 10 45.43 -4.22 32.77
N ASN A 11 44.67 -4.42 33.85
CA ASN A 11 43.83 -3.46 34.56
C ASN A 11 44.69 -2.35 35.20
N GLY A 12 44.05 -1.20 35.48
CA GLY A 12 44.58 -0.14 36.34
C GLY A 12 43.50 0.90 36.62
N ASP A 13 43.03 0.91 37.85
CA ASP A 13 41.84 1.57 38.39
C ASP A 13 42.22 2.92 39.08
N LEU A 14 41.21 3.75 39.39
CA LEU A 14 41.11 4.73 40.50
C LEU A 14 41.31 6.27 40.30
N THR A 15 40.21 6.97 40.65
CA THR A 15 40.02 8.18 41.52
C THR A 15 40.49 9.55 41.03
N GLU A 16 39.56 10.49 40.75
CA GLU A 16 38.94 11.49 41.67
C GLU A 16 39.89 12.65 42.02
N ASP A 17 39.58 13.86 41.54
CA ASP A 17 39.51 15.10 42.33
C ASP A 17 39.27 16.36 41.45
N LEU A 18 38.25 17.14 41.82
CA LEU A 18 37.96 18.54 41.44
C LEU A 18 38.24 19.43 42.67
N PRO A 19 38.15 20.78 42.59
CA PRO A 19 38.83 21.79 41.76
C PRO A 19 39.58 22.80 42.69
N PRO A 20 40.05 24.02 42.28
CA PRO A 20 39.14 25.18 42.19
C PRO A 20 39.54 26.38 41.27
N SER A 21 38.55 27.27 41.06
CA SER A 21 38.60 28.75 40.95
C SER A 21 39.25 29.49 39.76
N GLN A 22 38.44 30.34 39.10
CA GLN A 22 38.83 31.49 38.25
C GLN A 22 39.48 32.62 39.08
N PRO A 23 40.14 33.62 38.42
CA PRO A 23 39.43 34.90 38.15
C PRO A 23 39.85 35.71 36.88
N SER A 24 38.83 36.34 36.27
CA SER A 24 38.70 37.70 35.68
C SER A 24 39.82 38.51 34.96
N HIS A 25 39.45 39.00 33.76
CA HIS A 25 39.52 40.37 33.15
C HIS A 25 40.79 41.27 33.14
N ALA A 26 41.14 41.76 31.92
CA ALA A 26 41.50 43.16 31.50
C ALA A 26 42.16 43.10 30.09
N SER A 27 41.75 43.71 28.96
CA SER A 27 41.43 45.09 28.51
C SER A 27 42.62 46.00 28.14
N ASN A 28 42.82 46.29 26.84
CA ASN A 28 43.16 47.58 26.16
C ASN A 28 43.66 47.34 24.71
N SER A 29 42.98 47.80 23.65
CA SER A 29 43.03 49.13 22.95
C SER A 29 44.36 49.35 22.20
N ASP A 30 44.42 49.54 20.86
CA ASP A 30 44.00 50.75 20.15
C ASP A 30 43.76 50.57 18.62
N ARG A 31 42.91 51.48 18.10
CA ARG A 31 42.38 51.64 16.72
C ARG A 31 43.21 52.58 15.83
N LYS A 32 42.95 52.50 14.51
CA LYS A 32 42.74 53.59 13.50
C LYS A 32 41.99 52.96 12.31
N ASP A 33 40.67 53.11 12.07
CA ASP A 33 39.85 54.24 11.53
C ASP A 33 40.42 54.80 10.19
N ILE A 34 39.71 54.95 9.05
CA ILE A 34 38.36 55.47 8.68
C ILE A 34 38.03 54.93 7.23
N GLY A 35 36.86 54.42 6.79
CA GLY A 35 35.46 54.95 6.66
C GLY A 35 35.14 55.34 5.17
N PRO A 36 33.88 55.44 4.65
CA PRO A 36 32.55 55.35 5.32
C PRO A 36 31.43 54.47 4.65
N ASN A 37 30.51 54.00 5.51
CA ASN A 37 29.02 53.85 5.50
C ASN A 37 28.24 53.63 4.17
N VAL A 38 27.16 52.83 4.10
CA VAL A 38 25.87 52.97 4.80
C VAL A 38 25.13 51.62 4.93
N THR A 39 24.64 51.30 6.14
CA THR A 39 23.69 50.22 6.45
C THR A 39 22.28 50.80 6.58
N HIS A 40 21.32 50.27 5.84
CA HIS A 40 19.89 50.54 6.06
C HIS A 40 19.26 49.44 6.93
N GLN A 41 18.64 49.90 8.01
CA GLN A 41 17.81 49.16 8.95
C GLN A 41 16.36 49.40 8.55
N GLU A 42 15.57 48.35 8.35
CA GLU A 42 14.10 48.45 8.27
C GLU A 42 13.48 47.81 9.51
N ASP A 43 12.66 48.62 10.17
CA ASP A 43 11.88 48.34 11.36
C ASP A 43 10.77 47.32 11.10
N ILE A 44 10.69 46.28 11.93
CA ILE A 44 9.46 45.49 12.08
C ILE A 44 8.80 45.89 13.39
N THR A 45 7.76 46.72 13.30
CA THR A 45 6.83 47.01 14.39
C THR A 45 6.13 45.73 14.86
N PRO A 46 6.01 45.47 16.17
CA PRO A 46 5.21 44.35 16.67
C PRO A 46 3.72 44.66 16.51
N VAL A 47 3.02 43.89 15.66
CA VAL A 47 1.56 43.94 15.59
C VAL A 47 0.99 43.28 16.87
N PRO A 48 0.06 43.93 17.59
CA PRO A 48 -0.49 43.38 18.83
C PRO A 48 -1.34 42.15 18.54
N SER A 49 -1.12 41.07 19.29
CA SER A 49 -1.98 39.89 19.33
C SER A 49 -3.32 40.22 19.98
N THR A 50 -4.26 40.78 19.22
CA THR A 50 -5.67 40.79 19.64
C THR A 50 -6.22 39.38 19.52
N THR A 51 -6.14 38.64 20.63
CA THR A 51 -6.87 37.40 20.85
C THR A 51 -8.37 37.71 20.79
N ARG A 52 -9.02 37.44 19.65
CA ARG A 52 -10.48 37.31 19.62
C ARG A 52 -10.82 35.93 20.18
N LYS A 53 -11.16 35.92 21.48
CA LYS A 53 -11.89 34.83 22.13
C LYS A 53 -13.14 34.53 21.30
N TRP A 54 -13.17 33.37 20.64
CA TRP A 54 -14.43 32.72 20.30
C TRP A 54 -14.89 31.96 21.55
N THR A 55 -15.79 32.58 22.30
CA THR A 55 -16.60 31.89 23.30
C THR A 55 -17.78 31.23 22.60
N SER A 56 -17.76 29.90 22.52
CA SER A 56 -18.99 29.11 22.52
C SER A 56 -19.00 28.27 23.80
N PHE A 57 -19.78 28.73 24.78
CA PHE A 57 -20.19 27.92 25.91
C PHE A 57 -21.04 26.74 25.41
N GLY A 58 -20.58 25.53 25.67
CA GLY A 58 -21.32 24.29 25.44
C GLY A 58 -20.59 23.12 26.10
N LEU A 59 -21.08 22.72 27.28
CA LEU A 59 -20.87 21.53 28.14
C LEU A 59 -19.67 20.57 27.88
N PRO A 60 -19.00 20.08 28.94
CA PRO A 60 -17.83 19.22 28.83
C PRO A 60 -18.20 17.79 28.38
N GLY A 61 -17.75 17.40 27.20
CA GLY A 61 -17.77 16.02 26.70
C GLY A 61 -17.45 15.98 25.22
N ASP A 62 -16.46 15.18 24.83
CA ASP A 62 -16.08 14.84 23.44
C ASP A 62 -15.20 15.85 22.64
N GLU A 63 -14.26 16.57 23.27
CA GLU A 63 -13.05 17.01 22.55
C GLU A 63 -12.01 15.89 22.52
N ASP A 64 -12.02 15.14 21.41
CA ASP A 64 -11.00 14.25 20.85
C ASP A 64 -9.89 13.81 21.84
N THR A 65 -10.06 12.65 22.48
CA THR A 65 -9.11 12.05 23.44
C THR A 65 -7.69 11.95 22.86
N ALA A 66 -7.55 11.89 21.53
CA ALA A 66 -6.26 11.98 20.83
C ALA A 66 -5.55 13.33 21.03
N LYS A 67 -6.27 14.47 21.06
CA LYS A 67 -5.69 15.80 21.30
C LYS A 67 -5.08 15.93 22.70
N THR A 68 -5.64 15.25 23.70
CA THR A 68 -5.08 15.26 25.06
C THR A 68 -3.67 14.67 25.14
N LEU A 69 -3.32 13.74 24.24
CA LEU A 69 -1.97 13.15 24.12
C LEU A 69 -0.93 14.11 23.52
N PHE A 70 -1.37 15.09 22.72
CA PHE A 70 -0.49 16.06 22.04
C PHE A 70 -0.46 17.44 22.70
N ASN A 71 -1.19 17.64 23.80
CA ASN A 71 -1.17 18.91 24.55
C ASN A 71 0.21 19.24 25.18
N ASN A 72 1.17 18.30 25.17
CA ASN A 72 2.52 18.47 25.75
C ASN A 72 3.66 18.65 24.72
N GLY A 73 3.39 18.90 23.44
CA GLY A 73 4.44 19.25 22.47
C GLY A 73 4.15 18.81 21.03
N SER A 74 4.92 19.37 20.09
CA SER A 74 4.89 18.99 18.67
C SER A 74 5.19 17.49 18.48
N PRO A 75 4.64 16.82 17.45
CA PRO A 75 4.89 15.41 17.19
C PRO A 75 6.40 15.16 17.05
N GLU A 76 6.96 14.28 17.89
CA GLU A 76 8.33 13.79 17.68
C GLU A 76 8.35 12.96 16.39
N PRO A 77 9.29 13.21 15.46
CA PRO A 77 9.45 12.37 14.28
C PRO A 77 9.82 10.94 14.71
N TYR A 78 9.18 9.95 14.09
CA TYR A 78 9.46 8.53 14.32
C TYR A 78 10.06 7.88 13.07
N THR A 79 10.90 6.87 13.28
CA THR A 79 11.54 6.13 12.19
C THR A 79 10.63 5.04 11.63
N GLN A 80 10.80 4.66 10.36
CA GLN A 80 10.04 3.55 9.76
C GLN A 80 10.21 2.22 10.50
N ASP A 81 11.38 1.99 11.12
CA ASP A 81 11.63 0.78 11.88
C ASP A 81 10.89 0.74 13.21
N GLU A 82 10.72 1.88 13.87
CA GLU A 82 9.86 2.00 15.06
C GLU A 82 8.40 1.71 14.70
N GLU A 83 7.91 2.25 13.59
CA GLU A 83 6.55 1.98 13.11
C GLU A 83 6.36 0.48 12.83
N ARG A 84 7.28 -0.16 12.12
CA ARG A 84 7.22 -1.61 11.83
C ARG A 84 7.21 -2.46 13.09
N ARG A 85 8.03 -2.12 14.09
CA ARG A 85 8.05 -2.82 15.40
C ARG A 85 6.72 -2.65 16.12
N LEU A 86 6.18 -1.43 16.14
CA LEU A 86 4.89 -1.13 16.74
C LEU A 86 3.74 -1.88 16.04
N VAL A 87 3.70 -1.91 14.71
CA VAL A 87 2.70 -2.67 13.94
C VAL A 87 2.76 -4.15 14.29
N ARG A 88 3.95 -4.76 14.35
CA ARG A 88 4.09 -6.18 14.75
C ARG A 88 3.59 -6.43 16.18
N LYS A 89 3.85 -5.50 17.11
CA LYS A 89 3.35 -5.59 18.48
C LYS A 89 1.82 -5.50 18.51
N ILE A 90 1.23 -4.59 17.75
CA ILE A 90 -0.23 -4.46 17.61
C ILE A 90 -0.83 -5.71 16.98
N ASP A 91 -0.18 -6.28 15.96
CA ASP A 91 -0.60 -7.55 15.36
C ASP A 91 -0.69 -8.67 16.39
N LEU A 92 0.30 -8.80 17.27
CA LEU A 92 0.30 -9.80 18.34
C LEU A 92 -0.74 -9.51 19.44
N ILE A 93 -1.12 -8.25 19.63
CA ILE A 93 -2.10 -7.85 20.66
C ILE A 93 -3.54 -7.97 20.14
N ILE A 94 -3.82 -7.77 18.85
CA ILE A 94 -5.19 -7.67 18.34
C ILE A 94 -5.60 -8.88 17.50
N LEU A 95 -4.76 -9.31 16.54
CA LEU A 95 -5.16 -10.34 15.59
C LEU A 95 -5.47 -11.70 16.23
N PRO A 96 -4.71 -12.21 17.23
CA PRO A 96 -5.05 -13.48 17.85
C PRO A 96 -6.44 -13.49 18.48
N TYR A 97 -6.84 -12.39 19.13
CA TYR A 97 -8.16 -12.31 19.76
C TYR A 97 -9.29 -12.31 18.72
N LEU A 98 -9.12 -11.51 17.66
CA LEU A 98 -10.09 -11.46 16.56
C LEU A 98 -10.17 -12.80 15.82
N ALA A 99 -9.03 -13.46 15.56
CA ALA A 99 -8.97 -14.74 14.88
C ALA A 99 -9.66 -15.85 15.70
N VAL A 100 -9.36 -15.99 16.98
CA VAL A 100 -10.03 -17.00 17.83
C VAL A 100 -11.52 -16.71 17.95
N CYS A 101 -11.90 -15.44 18.09
CA CYS A 101 -13.30 -15.04 18.09
C CYS A 101 -14.02 -15.43 16.79
N TYR A 102 -13.38 -15.20 15.64
CA TYR A 102 -13.93 -15.54 14.33
C TYR A 102 -13.98 -17.06 14.07
N ALA A 103 -13.06 -17.82 14.66
CA ALA A 103 -13.13 -19.28 14.65
C ALA A 103 -14.37 -19.79 15.42
N PHE A 104 -14.59 -19.30 16.64
CA PHE A 104 -15.79 -19.65 17.41
C PHE A 104 -17.09 -19.24 16.71
N PHE A 105 -17.11 -18.05 16.12
CA PHE A 105 -18.23 -17.55 15.31
C PHE A 105 -18.64 -18.54 14.21
N TYR A 106 -17.67 -19.12 13.50
CA TYR A 106 -18.02 -20.06 12.45
C TYR A 106 -18.31 -21.49 12.97
N ILE A 107 -17.66 -21.91 14.04
CA ILE A 107 -17.97 -23.18 14.72
C ILE A 107 -19.45 -23.21 15.11
N ASP A 108 -19.96 -22.13 15.71
CA ASP A 108 -21.39 -22.02 16.05
C ASP A 108 -22.31 -22.12 14.83
N LYS A 109 -22.01 -21.37 13.75
CA LYS A 109 -22.81 -21.42 12.52
C LYS A 109 -22.95 -22.84 11.98
N THR A 110 -21.90 -23.65 12.11
CA THR A 110 -21.91 -25.05 11.69
C THR A 110 -22.42 -26.03 12.76
N THR A 111 -22.60 -25.59 14.01
CA THR A 111 -23.04 -26.43 15.14
C THR A 111 -24.39 -27.08 14.87
N LEU A 112 -25.33 -26.36 14.25
CA LEU A 112 -26.63 -26.92 13.86
C LEU A 112 -26.48 -28.05 12.83
N SER A 113 -25.52 -27.93 11.90
CA SER A 113 -25.20 -28.98 10.92
C SER A 113 -24.63 -30.22 11.60
N TYR A 114 -23.72 -30.08 12.57
CA TYR A 114 -23.23 -31.24 13.34
C TYR A 114 -24.34 -31.89 14.17
N ALA A 115 -25.19 -31.09 14.82
CA ALA A 115 -26.34 -31.59 15.56
C ALA A 115 -27.30 -32.41 14.67
N ALA A 116 -27.41 -32.07 13.38
CA ALA A 116 -28.26 -32.79 12.43
C ALA A 116 -27.84 -34.25 12.22
N ILE A 117 -26.54 -34.53 12.10
CA ILE A 117 -26.02 -35.91 11.96
C ILE A 117 -26.01 -36.68 13.30
N PHE A 118 -26.23 -35.98 14.43
CA PHE A 118 -26.35 -36.55 15.77
C PHE A 118 -27.79 -36.68 16.27
N GLY A 119 -28.77 -36.59 15.36
CA GLY A 119 -30.16 -36.98 15.64
C GLY A 119 -31.06 -35.89 16.23
N ILE A 120 -30.71 -34.60 16.09
CA ILE A 120 -31.55 -33.49 16.60
C ILE A 120 -32.94 -33.46 15.94
N ARG A 121 -33.06 -33.90 14.67
CA ARG A 121 -34.31 -33.86 13.93
C ARG A 121 -35.31 -34.87 14.49
N GLU A 122 -34.82 -36.05 14.83
CA GLU A 122 -35.57 -37.15 15.42
C GLU A 122 -35.92 -36.83 16.88
N ASP A 123 -34.97 -36.34 17.68
CA ASP A 123 -35.18 -36.06 19.11
C ASP A 123 -36.21 -34.93 19.36
N LEU A 124 -36.27 -33.93 18.46
CA LEU A 124 -37.23 -32.83 18.54
C LEU A 124 -38.49 -33.03 17.67
N ASN A 125 -38.62 -34.17 16.99
CA ASN A 125 -39.71 -34.48 16.05
C ASN A 125 -39.93 -33.39 14.98
N LEU A 126 -38.84 -32.89 14.39
CA LEU A 126 -38.89 -31.82 13.39
C LEU A 126 -39.52 -32.31 12.08
N VAL A 127 -40.58 -31.65 11.63
CA VAL A 127 -41.34 -32.01 10.42
C VAL A 127 -41.19 -30.99 9.29
N GLY A 128 -41.22 -31.47 8.05
CA GLY A 128 -41.24 -30.63 6.85
C GLY A 128 -40.04 -29.68 6.76
N THR A 129 -40.31 -28.38 6.90
CA THR A 129 -39.32 -27.28 6.75
C THR A 129 -38.82 -26.73 8.09
N GLU A 130 -39.21 -27.33 9.22
CA GLU A 130 -38.84 -26.84 10.56
C GLU A 130 -37.32 -26.77 10.77
N TYR A 131 -36.55 -27.73 10.26
CA TYR A 131 -35.09 -27.67 10.30
C TYR A 131 -34.52 -26.45 9.54
N SER A 132 -35.04 -26.17 8.34
CA SER A 132 -34.67 -24.98 7.55
C SER A 132 -35.08 -23.68 8.28
N TRP A 133 -36.21 -23.68 8.98
CA TRP A 133 -36.63 -22.56 9.82
C TRP A 133 -35.70 -22.36 11.02
N LEU A 134 -35.25 -23.42 11.70
CA LEU A 134 -34.30 -23.30 12.82
C LEU A 134 -33.01 -22.60 12.39
N SER A 135 -32.47 -22.98 11.22
CA SER A 135 -31.34 -22.29 10.61
C SER A 135 -31.64 -20.79 10.37
N SER A 136 -32.82 -20.49 9.83
CA SER A 136 -33.21 -19.14 9.41
C SER A 136 -33.52 -18.21 10.59
N MET A 137 -34.12 -18.72 11.67
CA MET A 137 -34.52 -17.94 12.85
C MET A 137 -33.34 -17.22 13.50
N PHE A 138 -32.15 -17.81 13.42
CA PHE A 138 -30.91 -17.19 13.84
C PHE A 138 -30.67 -15.85 13.11
N TYR A 139 -30.77 -15.83 11.78
CA TYR A 139 -30.52 -14.64 10.97
C TYR A 139 -31.63 -13.58 11.10
N PHE A 140 -32.87 -13.97 11.43
CA PHE A 140 -33.92 -13.01 11.80
C PHE A 140 -33.56 -12.25 13.08
N GLY A 141 -33.07 -12.96 14.11
CA GLY A 141 -32.58 -12.36 15.34
C GLY A 141 -31.39 -11.43 15.10
N PHE A 142 -30.43 -11.88 14.28
CA PHE A 142 -29.29 -11.06 13.86
C PHE A 142 -29.74 -9.75 13.20
N LEU A 143 -30.66 -9.84 12.24
CA LEU A 143 -31.14 -8.68 11.51
C LEU A 143 -31.87 -7.67 12.41
N ALA A 144 -32.72 -8.18 13.32
CA ALA A 144 -33.45 -7.34 14.27
C ALA A 144 -32.51 -6.56 15.21
N TRP A 145 -31.38 -7.15 15.60
CA TRP A 145 -30.42 -6.54 16.53
C TRP A 145 -29.27 -5.78 15.86
N ALA A 146 -29.08 -5.93 14.55
CA ALA A 146 -28.02 -5.29 13.78
C ALA A 146 -28.03 -3.74 13.87
N LEU A 147 -29.20 -3.10 13.85
CA LEU A 147 -29.29 -1.64 14.01
C LEU A 147 -29.08 -1.20 15.47
N PRO A 148 -29.78 -1.77 16.46
CA PRO A 148 -29.54 -1.47 17.88
C PRO A 148 -28.07 -1.61 18.30
N THR A 149 -27.43 -2.71 17.90
CA THR A 149 -26.06 -2.98 18.31
C THR A 149 -25.07 -1.96 17.75
N ASN A 150 -25.24 -1.54 16.49
CA ASN A 150 -24.41 -0.50 15.87
C ASN A 150 -24.51 0.84 16.61
N PHE A 151 -25.69 1.20 17.11
CA PHE A 151 -25.87 2.39 17.94
C PHE A 151 -25.22 2.24 19.32
N LEU A 152 -25.31 1.06 19.94
CA LEU A 152 -24.69 0.78 21.24
C LEU A 152 -23.16 0.81 21.16
N MET A 153 -22.57 0.28 20.09
CA MET A 153 -21.11 0.30 19.87
C MET A 153 -20.53 1.72 19.72
N GLN A 154 -21.36 2.72 19.36
CA GLN A 154 -20.93 4.13 19.34
C GLN A 154 -20.91 4.79 20.72
N LYS A 155 -21.53 4.16 21.73
CA LYS A 155 -21.65 4.70 23.09
C LYS A 155 -20.87 3.91 24.12
N LEU A 156 -20.65 2.63 23.86
CA LEU A 156 -20.04 1.70 24.79
C LEU A 156 -18.61 1.35 24.33
N PRO A 157 -17.71 1.03 25.28
CA PRO A 157 -16.39 0.49 24.94
C PRO A 157 -16.53 -0.81 24.13
N VAL A 158 -16.01 -0.78 22.91
CA VAL A 158 -16.30 -1.79 21.87
C VAL A 158 -15.80 -3.17 22.28
N ALA A 159 -14.62 -3.28 22.88
CA ALA A 159 -14.06 -4.57 23.29
C ALA A 159 -14.88 -5.20 24.42
N LYS A 160 -15.30 -4.40 25.41
CA LYS A 160 -16.15 -4.87 26.51
C LYS A 160 -17.54 -5.27 26.04
N TYR A 161 -18.14 -4.47 25.17
CA TYR A 161 -19.44 -4.77 24.59
C TYR A 161 -19.40 -6.06 23.77
N LEU A 162 -18.36 -6.25 22.94
CA LEU A 162 -18.11 -7.48 22.21
C LEU A 162 -17.97 -8.68 23.15
N GLY A 163 -17.15 -8.58 24.21
CA GLY A 163 -16.95 -9.64 25.19
C GLY A 163 -18.23 -10.06 25.91
N VAL A 164 -19.06 -9.10 26.34
CA VAL A 164 -20.36 -9.38 26.98
C VAL A 164 -21.31 -10.10 26.03
N ASN A 165 -21.39 -9.67 24.77
CA ASN A 165 -22.27 -10.32 23.79
C ASN A 165 -21.82 -11.74 23.45
N ILE A 166 -20.52 -11.98 23.30
CA ILE A 166 -19.98 -13.33 23.07
C ILE A 166 -20.25 -14.25 24.26
N PHE A 167 -20.11 -13.72 25.48
CA PHE A 167 -20.49 -14.46 26.69
C PHE A 167 -21.98 -14.82 26.69
N LEU A 168 -22.86 -13.85 26.44
CA LEU A 168 -24.31 -14.07 26.39
C LEU A 168 -24.70 -15.07 25.30
N TRP A 169 -24.10 -14.95 24.12
CA TRP A 169 -24.28 -15.89 23.02
C TRP A 169 -23.85 -17.31 23.39
N GLY A 170 -22.71 -17.49 24.07
CA GLY A 170 -22.27 -18.78 24.59
C GLY A 170 -23.24 -19.39 25.62
N VAL A 171 -23.80 -18.56 26.51
CA VAL A 171 -24.83 -19.00 27.48
C VAL A 171 -26.12 -19.43 26.76
N LEU A 172 -26.55 -18.66 25.75
CA LEU A 172 -27.72 -19.01 24.94
C LEU A 172 -27.50 -20.30 24.15
N LEU A 173 -26.27 -20.57 23.70
CA LEU A 173 -25.89 -21.84 23.08
C LEU A 173 -26.03 -23.01 24.04
N ILE A 174 -25.52 -22.90 25.27
CA ILE A 174 -25.70 -23.93 26.30
C ILE A 174 -27.19 -24.16 26.57
N ALA A 175 -28.00 -23.10 26.61
CA ALA A 175 -29.44 -23.20 26.81
C ALA A 175 -30.15 -23.97 25.69
N GLN A 176 -29.64 -23.96 24.45
CA GLN A 176 -30.22 -24.73 23.33
C GLN A 176 -30.21 -26.24 23.58
N ALA A 177 -29.25 -26.76 24.35
CA ALA A 177 -29.24 -28.18 24.74
C ALA A 177 -30.46 -28.60 25.58
N GLY A 178 -31.10 -27.64 26.26
CA GLY A 178 -32.32 -27.85 27.05
C GLY A 178 -33.61 -27.83 26.22
N ALA A 179 -33.54 -27.54 24.92
CA ALA A 179 -34.73 -27.50 24.07
C ALA A 179 -35.32 -28.91 23.86
N THR A 180 -36.66 -28.99 23.90
CA THR A 180 -37.43 -30.24 23.72
C THR A 180 -38.44 -30.17 22.57
N ASN A 181 -38.56 -29.02 21.91
CA ASN A 181 -39.43 -28.83 20.76
C ASN A 181 -38.87 -27.73 19.83
N PHE A 182 -39.45 -27.64 18.63
CA PHE A 182 -39.09 -26.63 17.64
C PHE A 182 -39.17 -25.20 18.17
N ALA A 183 -40.25 -24.83 18.87
CA ALA A 183 -40.49 -23.45 19.31
C ALA A 183 -39.43 -22.96 20.31
N THR A 184 -39.09 -23.76 21.31
CA THR A 184 -38.05 -23.43 22.29
C THR A 184 -36.69 -23.24 21.61
N LEU A 185 -36.33 -24.14 20.69
CA LEU A 185 -35.07 -24.04 19.97
C LEU A 185 -35.06 -22.82 19.02
N ALA A 186 -36.16 -22.55 18.31
CA ALA A 186 -36.30 -21.41 17.42
C ALA A 186 -36.12 -20.07 18.15
N VAL A 187 -36.73 -19.91 19.33
CA VAL A 187 -36.59 -18.70 20.16
C VAL A 187 -35.14 -18.54 20.62
N LEU A 188 -34.52 -19.61 21.14
CA LEU A 188 -33.13 -19.56 21.58
C LEU A 188 -32.18 -19.23 20.43
N ARG A 189 -32.42 -19.78 19.23
CA ARG A 189 -31.63 -19.45 18.03
C ARG A 189 -31.79 -17.99 17.61
N ALA A 190 -32.99 -17.43 17.67
CA ALA A 190 -33.21 -16.01 17.39
C ALA A 190 -32.48 -15.10 18.41
N LEU A 191 -32.53 -15.44 19.70
CA LEU A 191 -31.79 -14.71 20.73
C LEU A 191 -30.27 -14.83 20.54
N SER A 192 -29.77 -16.02 20.20
CA SER A 192 -28.36 -16.23 19.88
C SER A 192 -27.93 -15.36 18.69
N GLY A 193 -28.74 -15.29 17.63
CA GLY A 193 -28.47 -14.43 16.49
C GLY A 193 -28.45 -12.94 16.84
N ALA A 194 -29.36 -12.50 17.72
CA ALA A 194 -29.35 -11.13 18.22
C ALA A 194 -28.06 -10.82 19.01
N ALA A 195 -27.62 -11.71 19.89
CA ALA A 195 -26.38 -11.56 20.63
C ALA A 195 -25.14 -11.54 19.70
N GLU A 196 -25.15 -12.32 18.63
CA GLU A 196 -24.04 -12.38 17.67
C GLU A 196 -23.97 -11.15 16.73
N ALA A 197 -25.07 -10.40 16.56
CA ALA A 197 -25.17 -9.30 15.59
C ALA A 197 -24.08 -8.22 15.71
N CYS A 198 -23.45 -8.08 16.88
CA CYS A 198 -22.39 -7.11 17.11
C CYS A 198 -21.02 -7.54 16.56
N ALA A 199 -20.80 -8.83 16.32
CA ALA A 199 -19.47 -9.41 16.10
C ALA A 199 -18.79 -8.82 14.86
N ASP A 200 -19.42 -8.96 13.68
CA ASP A 200 -18.83 -8.49 12.41
C ASP A 200 -18.54 -6.97 12.42
N PRO A 201 -19.49 -6.09 12.80
CA PRO A 201 -19.19 -4.66 12.90
C PRO A 201 -18.09 -4.35 13.92
N SER A 202 -18.04 -5.06 15.06
CA SER A 202 -16.99 -4.87 16.07
C SER A 202 -15.61 -5.21 15.50
N PHE A 203 -15.47 -6.31 14.75
CA PHE A 203 -14.19 -6.70 14.15
C PHE A 203 -13.69 -5.65 13.15
N ILE A 204 -14.60 -5.12 12.32
CA ILE A 204 -14.27 -4.07 11.35
C ILE A 204 -13.89 -2.78 12.08
N LEU A 205 -14.65 -2.39 13.11
CA LEU A 205 -14.38 -1.17 13.88
C LEU A 205 -13.04 -1.27 14.61
N ILE A 206 -12.78 -2.37 15.32
CA ILE A 206 -11.48 -2.64 15.97
C ILE A 206 -10.36 -2.61 14.94
N THR A 207 -10.50 -3.29 13.80
CA THR A 207 -9.46 -3.24 12.76
C THR A 207 -9.22 -1.81 12.26
N SER A 208 -10.28 -1.00 12.12
CA SER A 208 -10.14 0.39 11.68
C SER A 208 -9.53 1.33 12.73
N MET A 209 -9.75 1.06 14.03
CA MET A 209 -9.18 1.82 15.15
C MET A 209 -7.70 1.53 15.34
N TRP A 210 -7.24 0.33 15.00
CA TRP A 210 -5.85 -0.06 15.20
C TRP A 210 -4.99 0.02 13.95
N TYR A 211 -5.53 -0.05 12.73
CA TYR A 211 -4.73 -0.17 11.51
C TYR A 211 -4.99 0.93 10.46
N THR A 212 -3.95 1.30 9.71
CA THR A 212 -4.07 2.27 8.61
C THR A 212 -4.91 1.69 7.46
N ARG A 213 -5.53 2.56 6.64
CA ARG A 213 -6.39 2.14 5.50
C ARG A 213 -5.67 1.18 4.55
N ARG A 214 -4.35 1.34 4.40
CA ARG A 214 -3.51 0.45 3.58
C ARG A 214 -3.30 -0.93 4.23
N GLN A 215 -3.23 -0.99 5.56
CA GLN A 215 -3.01 -2.21 6.32
C GLN A 215 -4.30 -3.02 6.52
N GLN A 216 -5.46 -2.36 6.63
CA GLN A 216 -6.75 -2.98 6.95
C GLN A 216 -7.09 -4.22 6.08
N PRO A 217 -6.99 -4.21 4.73
CA PRO A 217 -7.40 -5.36 3.92
C PRO A 217 -6.61 -6.65 4.22
N ILE A 218 -5.30 -6.54 4.44
CA ILE A 218 -4.44 -7.69 4.76
C ILE A 218 -4.82 -8.23 6.14
N ARG A 219 -5.04 -7.34 7.12
CA ARG A 219 -5.40 -7.71 8.49
C ARG A 219 -6.79 -8.36 8.56
N ILE A 220 -7.75 -7.84 7.80
CA ILE A 220 -9.07 -8.45 7.60
C ILE A 220 -8.90 -9.88 7.06
N GLY A 221 -8.11 -10.06 6.00
CA GLY A 221 -7.84 -11.39 5.46
C GLY A 221 -7.23 -12.36 6.47
N LEU A 222 -6.29 -11.89 7.30
CA LEU A 222 -5.61 -12.72 8.30
C LEU A 222 -6.56 -13.24 9.38
N TRP A 223 -7.36 -12.37 10.03
CA TRP A 223 -8.32 -12.86 11.03
C TRP A 223 -9.48 -13.62 10.39
N TYR A 224 -9.91 -13.26 9.17
CA TYR A 224 -10.95 -13.99 8.44
C TYR A 224 -10.52 -15.42 8.05
N THR A 225 -9.21 -15.66 7.93
CA THR A 225 -8.66 -17.01 7.67
C THR A 225 -9.04 -17.99 8.78
N ALA A 226 -9.28 -17.49 10.00
CA ALA A 226 -9.78 -18.29 11.11
C ALA A 226 -11.15 -18.94 10.84
N ASN A 227 -11.88 -18.48 9.82
CA ASN A 227 -13.06 -19.17 9.29
C ASN A 227 -12.77 -20.65 8.95
N GLY A 228 -11.74 -20.88 8.15
CA GLY A 228 -11.36 -22.23 7.73
C GLY A 228 -10.85 -23.06 8.90
N PHE A 229 -10.07 -22.45 9.80
CA PHE A 229 -9.64 -23.12 11.03
C PHE A 229 -10.83 -23.45 11.96
N GLY A 230 -11.85 -22.59 12.03
CA GLY A 230 -13.07 -22.83 12.77
C GLY A 230 -13.81 -24.07 12.28
N ILE A 231 -14.01 -24.20 10.97
CA ILE A 231 -14.62 -25.42 10.37
C ILE A 231 -13.81 -26.66 10.71
N ALA A 232 -12.48 -26.58 10.56
CA ALA A 232 -11.63 -27.71 10.86
C ALA A 232 -11.68 -28.11 12.33
N LEU A 233 -11.66 -27.13 13.24
CA LEU A 233 -11.77 -27.37 14.67
C LEU A 233 -13.17 -27.88 15.05
N GLY A 234 -14.24 -27.38 14.43
CA GLY A 234 -15.59 -27.89 14.59
C GLY A 234 -15.70 -29.36 14.19
N GLY A 235 -15.06 -29.77 13.09
CA GLY A 235 -15.01 -31.18 12.68
C GLY A 235 -14.29 -32.08 13.69
N LEU A 236 -13.18 -31.60 14.26
CA LEU A 236 -12.45 -32.32 15.31
C LEU A 236 -13.25 -32.41 16.62
N LEU A 237 -13.91 -31.32 17.01
CA LEU A 237 -14.77 -31.29 18.20
C LEU A 237 -15.95 -32.24 18.01
N GLY A 238 -16.67 -32.17 16.89
CA GLY A 238 -17.77 -33.07 16.57
C GLY A 238 -17.35 -34.55 16.55
N TYR A 239 -16.16 -34.86 16.00
CA TYR A 239 -15.61 -36.22 16.07
C TYR A 239 -15.36 -36.68 17.53
N GLY A 240 -14.77 -35.82 18.36
CA GLY A 240 -14.54 -36.11 19.78
C GLY A 240 -15.85 -36.28 20.56
N ILE A 241 -16.83 -35.41 20.29
CA ILE A 241 -18.15 -35.41 20.95
C ILE A 241 -18.95 -36.66 20.56
N GLY A 242 -18.83 -37.12 19.32
CA GLY A 242 -19.44 -38.37 18.87
C GLY A 242 -18.96 -39.62 19.65
N HIS A 243 -17.83 -39.56 20.36
CA HIS A 243 -17.34 -40.67 21.20
C HIS A 243 -17.84 -40.61 22.65
N ILE A 244 -18.50 -39.53 23.06
CA ILE A 244 -19.00 -39.35 24.42
C ILE A 244 -20.17 -40.32 24.64
N ARG A 245 -19.96 -41.36 25.46
CA ARG A 245 -21.02 -42.27 25.92
C ARG A 245 -21.65 -41.74 27.20
N GLY A 246 -22.31 -40.60 27.08
CA GLY A 246 -22.97 -39.91 28.19
C GLY A 246 -24.46 -40.25 28.31
N SER A 247 -25.13 -39.64 29.30
CA SER A 247 -26.57 -39.78 29.51
C SER A 247 -27.42 -38.91 28.58
N LEU A 248 -26.80 -37.92 27.92
CA LEU A 248 -27.47 -37.04 26.98
C LEU A 248 -27.19 -37.48 25.53
N PRO A 249 -28.11 -37.21 24.59
CA PRO A 249 -27.83 -37.33 23.15
C PRO A 249 -26.61 -36.51 22.73
N SER A 250 -25.83 -37.02 21.76
CA SER A 250 -24.57 -36.40 21.30
C SER A 250 -24.75 -34.95 20.83
N TRP A 251 -25.87 -34.63 20.19
CA TRP A 251 -26.15 -33.27 19.72
C TRP A 251 -26.23 -32.24 20.86
N LYS A 252 -26.65 -32.64 22.07
CA LYS A 252 -26.70 -31.75 23.24
C LYS A 252 -25.31 -31.40 23.75
N TYR A 253 -24.38 -32.36 23.70
CA TYR A 253 -22.98 -32.12 24.07
C TYR A 253 -22.31 -31.10 23.15
N GLU A 254 -22.66 -31.10 21.86
CA GLU A 254 -22.18 -30.10 20.88
C GLU A 254 -22.47 -28.68 21.37
N PHE A 255 -23.73 -28.39 21.70
CA PHE A 255 -24.17 -27.08 22.21
C PHE A 255 -23.55 -26.72 23.57
N ILE A 256 -23.44 -27.69 24.50
CA ILE A 256 -22.89 -27.45 25.84
C ILE A 256 -21.40 -27.13 25.77
N ILE A 257 -20.62 -27.95 25.06
CA ILE A 257 -19.16 -27.82 25.00
C ILE A 257 -18.77 -26.54 24.25
N ILE A 258 -19.33 -26.34 23.05
CA ILE A 258 -19.04 -25.15 22.25
C ILE A 258 -19.51 -23.89 22.97
N GLY A 259 -20.74 -23.89 23.51
CA GLY A 259 -21.26 -22.75 24.26
C GLY A 259 -20.43 -22.41 25.52
N THR A 260 -19.88 -23.42 26.20
CA THR A 260 -18.98 -23.22 27.34
C THR A 260 -17.65 -22.60 26.90
N LEU A 261 -17.04 -23.12 25.83
CA LEU A 261 -15.80 -22.57 25.28
C LEU A 261 -16.00 -21.11 24.81
N CYS A 262 -17.10 -20.82 24.12
CA CYS A 262 -17.49 -19.47 23.71
C CYS A 262 -17.68 -18.54 24.93
N SER A 263 -18.34 -19.02 25.98
CA SER A 263 -18.56 -18.23 27.20
C SER A 263 -17.25 -17.89 27.91
N ILE A 264 -16.36 -18.87 28.06
CA ILE A 264 -15.02 -18.66 28.63
C ILE A 264 -14.24 -17.65 27.78
N TRP A 265 -14.30 -17.78 26.45
CA TRP A 265 -13.62 -16.85 25.56
C TRP A 265 -14.19 -15.43 25.64
N GLY A 266 -15.50 -15.26 25.78
CA GLY A 266 -16.13 -13.95 26.03
C GLY A 266 -15.61 -13.27 27.28
N ILE A 267 -15.38 -14.03 28.36
CA ILE A 267 -14.75 -13.53 29.60
C ILE A 267 -13.30 -13.10 29.34
N VAL A 268 -12.53 -13.89 28.59
CA VAL A 268 -11.15 -13.54 28.21
C VAL A 268 -11.12 -12.25 27.39
N LEU A 269 -12.01 -12.08 26.42
CA LEU A 269 -12.10 -10.86 25.63
C LEU A 269 -12.45 -9.65 26.50
N PHE A 270 -13.42 -9.79 27.40
CA PHE A 270 -13.82 -8.72 28.31
C PHE A 270 -12.66 -8.22 29.19
N MET A 271 -11.76 -9.13 29.61
CA MET A 271 -10.63 -8.79 30.49
C MET A 271 -9.37 -8.35 29.72
N CYS A 272 -9.08 -8.96 28.57
CA CYS A 272 -7.78 -8.87 27.91
C CYS A 272 -7.77 -8.03 26.63
N LEU A 273 -8.90 -7.89 25.93
CA LEU A 273 -8.95 -7.15 24.66
C LEU A 273 -8.95 -5.63 24.93
N PRO A 274 -7.97 -4.85 24.43
CA PRO A 274 -7.93 -3.42 24.68
C PRO A 274 -8.97 -2.65 23.84
N ASP A 275 -9.66 -1.70 24.46
CA ASP A 275 -10.71 -0.89 23.81
C ASP A 275 -10.15 0.10 22.77
N SER A 276 -9.00 0.73 23.02
CA SER A 276 -8.44 1.78 22.15
C SER A 276 -6.91 1.86 22.25
N PRO A 277 -6.20 2.27 21.18
CA PRO A 277 -4.77 2.56 21.22
C PRO A 277 -4.41 3.68 22.21
N VAL A 278 -5.35 4.56 22.56
CA VAL A 278 -5.15 5.68 23.50
C VAL A 278 -5.14 5.21 24.95
N THR A 279 -5.99 4.26 25.30
CA THR A 279 -6.23 3.83 26.69
C THR A 279 -5.50 2.56 27.08
N THR A 280 -4.92 1.83 26.10
CA THR A 280 -4.29 0.53 26.34
C THR A 280 -3.07 0.62 27.26
N ARG A 281 -3.02 -0.24 28.28
CA ARG A 281 -1.84 -0.38 29.15
C ARG A 281 -0.68 -1.14 28.49
N MET A 282 -0.94 -1.82 27.36
CA MET A 282 0.04 -2.69 26.69
C MET A 282 1.04 -1.93 25.80
N LEU A 283 0.77 -0.65 25.52
CA LEU A 283 1.66 0.24 24.78
C LEU A 283 2.29 1.28 25.72
N SER A 284 3.57 1.58 25.48
CA SER A 284 4.28 2.69 26.12
C SER A 284 3.75 4.05 25.65
N GLU A 285 4.03 5.13 26.38
CA GLU A 285 3.57 6.47 25.97
C GLU A 285 4.09 6.89 24.59
N ARG A 286 5.35 6.56 24.25
CA ARG A 286 5.91 6.79 22.90
C ARG A 286 5.17 5.96 21.85
N GLU A 287 4.94 4.67 22.11
CA GLU A 287 4.20 3.79 21.21
C GLU A 287 2.75 4.25 20.99
N ARG A 288 2.07 4.77 22.03
CA ARG A 288 0.71 5.34 21.91
C ARG A 288 0.71 6.58 21.03
N ARG A 289 1.67 7.50 21.22
CA ARG A 289 1.81 8.69 20.37
C ARG A 289 2.00 8.30 18.90
N ILE A 290 2.90 7.35 18.61
CA ILE A 290 3.11 6.84 17.23
C ILE A 290 1.86 6.12 16.70
N ALA A 291 1.16 5.33 17.53
CA ALA A 291 -0.06 4.62 17.13
C ALA A 291 -1.21 5.57 16.76
N VAL A 292 -1.31 6.72 17.41
CA VAL A 292 -2.30 7.75 17.09
C VAL A 292 -1.84 8.57 15.89
N GLU A 293 -0.58 9.00 15.83
CA GLU A 293 -0.06 9.84 14.75
C GLU A 293 -0.13 9.13 13.40
N ARG A 294 0.21 7.83 13.32
CA ARG A 294 0.08 7.07 12.07
C ARG A 294 -1.35 6.96 11.56
N LEU A 295 -2.34 7.01 12.46
CA LEU A 295 -3.75 6.93 12.10
C LEU A 295 -4.27 8.30 11.64
N ARG A 296 -3.56 9.39 11.93
CA ARG A 296 -3.86 10.74 11.44
C ARG A 296 -3.86 10.79 9.91
N GLU A 297 -3.00 10.03 9.26
CA GLU A 297 -2.96 9.86 7.79
C GLU A 297 -4.27 9.30 7.22
N ASN A 298 -5.06 8.56 8.00
CA ASN A 298 -6.32 7.99 7.52
C ASN A 298 -7.41 9.03 7.33
N GLN A 299 -7.26 10.25 7.89
CA GLN A 299 -8.18 11.40 7.75
C GLN A 299 -9.67 11.07 8.01
N THR A 300 -9.93 9.97 8.70
CA THR A 300 -11.22 9.64 9.31
C THR A 300 -11.04 9.93 10.78
N GLY A 301 -11.85 10.83 11.34
CA GLY A 301 -11.91 10.99 12.79
C GLY A 301 -12.00 9.60 13.45
N VAL A 302 -11.21 9.38 14.51
CA VAL A 302 -11.15 8.11 15.24
C VAL A 302 -12.55 7.70 15.72
N GLU A 303 -13.46 8.67 15.83
CA GLU A 303 -14.87 8.50 16.11
C GLU A 303 -15.65 9.68 15.51
N ASN A 304 -16.67 9.44 14.67
CA ASN A 304 -17.64 10.49 14.31
C ASN A 304 -19.04 10.03 14.72
N LYS A 305 -19.54 10.57 15.83
CA LYS A 305 -20.78 10.13 16.49
C LYS A 305 -22.06 10.71 15.87
N HIS A 306 -21.95 11.53 14.82
CA HIS A 306 -23.09 12.21 14.21
C HIS A 306 -23.49 11.60 12.86
N LEU A 307 -24.76 11.17 12.76
CA LEU A 307 -25.37 10.68 11.53
C LEU A 307 -25.70 11.85 10.59
N LYS A 308 -25.08 11.87 9.41
CA LYS A 308 -25.33 12.89 8.38
C LYS A 308 -26.44 12.42 7.43
N TRP A 309 -27.62 13.00 7.55
CA TRP A 309 -28.79 12.59 6.76
C TRP A 309 -28.56 12.65 5.24
N TYR A 310 -27.87 13.68 4.75
CA TYR A 310 -27.59 13.81 3.32
C TYR A 310 -26.73 12.65 2.78
N GLN A 311 -25.72 12.21 3.55
CA GLN A 311 -24.87 11.06 3.18
C GLN A 311 -25.66 9.75 3.18
N LEU A 312 -26.65 9.62 4.07
CA LEU A 312 -27.55 8.47 4.09
C LEU A 312 -28.43 8.44 2.83
N VAL A 313 -29.02 9.57 2.46
CA VAL A 313 -29.81 9.69 1.21
C VAL A 313 -28.94 9.41 -0.01
N GLU A 314 -27.68 9.84 0.00
CA GLU A 314 -26.72 9.52 -1.05
C GLU A 314 -26.44 8.01 -1.11
N ALA A 315 -26.20 7.35 0.04
CA ALA A 315 -26.00 5.91 0.12
C ALA A 315 -27.17 5.12 -0.48
N LEU A 316 -28.40 5.58 -0.25
CA LEU A 316 -29.64 4.99 -0.77
C LEU A 316 -29.84 5.23 -2.28
N LYS A 317 -29.24 6.27 -2.85
CA LYS A 317 -29.26 6.54 -4.30
C LYS A 317 -28.08 5.92 -5.03
N ASP A 318 -27.09 5.42 -4.30
CA ASP A 318 -25.86 4.88 -4.88
C ASP A 318 -26.06 3.48 -5.44
N PRO A 319 -25.88 3.25 -6.76
CA PRO A 319 -26.00 1.91 -7.35
C PRO A 319 -25.01 0.91 -6.75
N LYS A 320 -23.87 1.37 -6.20
CA LYS A 320 -22.90 0.51 -5.50
C LYS A 320 -23.51 -0.17 -4.28
N THR A 321 -24.37 0.53 -3.53
CA THR A 321 -25.04 -0.02 -2.35
C THR A 321 -25.91 -1.22 -2.71
N TYR A 322 -26.68 -1.12 -3.79
CA TYR A 322 -27.51 -2.22 -4.28
C TYR A 322 -26.69 -3.34 -4.88
N PHE A 323 -25.57 -3.05 -5.55
CA PHE A 323 -24.64 -4.08 -5.98
C PHE A 323 -24.16 -4.93 -4.79
N PHE A 324 -23.72 -4.31 -3.69
CA PHE A 324 -23.24 -5.04 -2.51
C PHE A 324 -24.37 -5.79 -1.80
N PHE A 325 -25.59 -5.24 -1.77
CA PHE A 325 -26.76 -5.96 -1.27
C PHE A 325 -27.05 -7.21 -2.11
N ILE A 326 -27.16 -7.08 -3.44
CA ILE A 326 -27.50 -8.21 -4.33
C ILE A 326 -26.38 -9.25 -4.30
N PHE A 327 -25.10 -8.83 -4.34
CA PHE A 327 -23.97 -9.74 -4.16
C PHE A 327 -24.07 -10.46 -2.81
N GLY A 328 -24.36 -9.73 -1.72
CA GLY A 328 -24.58 -10.31 -0.40
C GLY A 328 -25.67 -11.39 -0.40
N VAL A 329 -26.81 -11.15 -1.05
CA VAL A 329 -27.88 -12.16 -1.17
C VAL A 329 -27.40 -13.39 -1.93
N LEU A 330 -26.89 -13.21 -3.15
CA LEU A 330 -26.53 -14.33 -4.03
C LEU A 330 -25.40 -15.16 -3.48
N HIS A 331 -24.40 -14.52 -2.87
CA HIS A 331 -23.27 -15.21 -2.25
C HIS A 331 -23.71 -16.03 -1.04
N ASN A 332 -24.70 -15.55 -0.28
CA ASN A 332 -25.10 -16.17 0.98
C ASN A 332 -26.24 -17.18 0.86
N ILE A 333 -26.95 -17.25 -0.27
CA ILE A 333 -27.87 -18.36 -0.55
C ILE A 333 -27.11 -19.71 -0.54
N PRO A 334 -26.02 -19.89 -1.32
CA PRO A 334 -25.16 -21.07 -1.24
C PRO A 334 -24.55 -21.27 0.15
N ASN A 335 -24.06 -20.19 0.77
CA ASN A 335 -23.43 -20.27 2.09
C ASN A 335 -24.41 -20.80 3.16
N GLY A 336 -25.64 -20.29 3.20
CA GLY A 336 -26.68 -20.73 4.13
C GLY A 336 -27.08 -22.19 3.91
N GLY A 337 -27.07 -22.64 2.66
CA GLY A 337 -27.27 -24.05 2.32
C GLY A 337 -26.14 -24.95 2.84
N ILE A 338 -24.90 -24.67 2.41
CA ILE A 338 -23.72 -25.49 2.77
C ILE A 338 -23.46 -25.48 4.28
N SER A 339 -23.60 -24.34 4.95
CA SER A 339 -23.29 -24.24 6.38
C SER A 339 -24.23 -25.07 7.27
N ASN A 340 -25.49 -25.26 6.86
CA ASN A 340 -26.51 -25.97 7.66
C ASN A 340 -26.77 -27.41 7.18
N PHE A 341 -26.51 -27.70 5.91
CA PHE A 341 -26.71 -29.05 5.34
C PHE A 341 -25.40 -29.74 4.96
N GLY A 342 -24.24 -29.10 5.14
CA GLY A 342 -22.94 -29.61 4.68
C GLY A 342 -22.61 -31.00 5.21
N THR A 343 -22.80 -31.25 6.51
CA THR A 343 -22.61 -32.58 7.10
C THR A 343 -23.60 -33.61 6.56
N LEU A 344 -24.87 -33.22 6.34
CA LEU A 344 -25.89 -34.10 5.75
C LEU A 344 -25.57 -34.44 4.27
N ILE A 345 -24.98 -33.51 3.52
CA ILE A 345 -24.54 -33.74 2.14
C ILE A 345 -23.39 -34.75 2.13
N ILE A 346 -22.41 -34.58 3.02
CA ILE A 346 -21.26 -35.50 3.12
C ILE A 346 -21.71 -36.89 3.60
N GLU A 347 -22.61 -36.97 4.59
CA GLU A 347 -23.22 -38.24 5.01
C GLU A 347 -23.97 -38.91 3.85
N GLY A 348 -24.66 -38.11 3.03
CA GLY A 348 -25.30 -38.56 1.79
C GLY A 348 -24.34 -39.17 0.76
N PHE A 349 -23.03 -38.97 0.89
CA PHE A 349 -22.02 -39.68 0.10
C PHE A 349 -21.71 -41.08 0.62
N GLY A 350 -22.36 -41.57 1.68
CA GLY A 350 -22.17 -42.92 2.22
C GLY A 350 -21.11 -43.04 3.32
N PHE A 351 -20.62 -41.92 3.86
CA PHE A 351 -19.76 -41.92 5.05
C PHE A 351 -20.59 -42.07 6.33
N ASN A 352 -20.03 -42.75 7.34
CA ASN A 352 -20.68 -42.79 8.66
C ASN A 352 -20.58 -41.42 9.38
N THR A 353 -21.40 -41.21 10.40
CA THR A 353 -21.50 -39.94 11.14
C THR A 353 -20.16 -39.40 11.66
N LEU A 354 -19.33 -40.26 12.26
CA LEU A 354 -18.02 -39.86 12.79
C LEU A 354 -17.05 -39.45 11.66
N VAL A 355 -16.99 -40.22 10.58
CA VAL A 355 -16.15 -39.90 9.42
C VAL A 355 -16.63 -38.63 8.74
N THR A 356 -17.95 -38.45 8.60
CA THR A 356 -18.57 -37.22 8.09
C THR A 356 -18.15 -35.98 8.87
N ALA A 357 -18.10 -36.05 10.21
CA ALA A 357 -17.60 -34.95 11.04
C ALA A 357 -16.11 -34.65 10.75
N LEU A 358 -15.28 -35.69 10.62
CA LEU A 358 -13.86 -35.56 10.34
C LEU A 358 -13.57 -35.00 8.93
N MET A 359 -14.43 -35.27 7.95
CA MET A 359 -14.31 -34.75 6.58
C MET A 359 -14.49 -33.22 6.49
N GLN A 360 -14.92 -32.56 7.56
CA GLN A 360 -14.90 -31.09 7.62
C GLN A 360 -13.49 -30.53 7.84
N VAL A 361 -12.54 -31.32 8.35
CA VAL A 361 -11.15 -30.87 8.58
C VAL A 361 -10.45 -30.48 7.28
N PRO A 362 -10.40 -31.33 6.23
CA PRO A 362 -9.79 -30.93 4.96
C PRO A 362 -10.52 -29.76 4.30
N TYR A 363 -11.85 -29.69 4.45
CA TYR A 363 -12.65 -28.57 3.93
C TYR A 363 -12.22 -27.24 4.56
N GLY A 364 -12.14 -27.18 5.88
CA GLY A 364 -11.69 -26.00 6.62
C GLY A 364 -10.26 -25.59 6.28
N VAL A 365 -9.33 -26.54 6.16
CA VAL A 365 -7.95 -26.27 5.75
C VAL A 365 -7.88 -25.69 4.35
N LEU A 366 -8.65 -26.24 3.39
CA LEU A 366 -8.68 -25.73 2.03
C LEU A 366 -9.24 -24.30 1.96
N ILE A 367 -10.26 -23.99 2.78
CA ILE A 367 -10.80 -22.63 2.92
C ILE A 367 -9.72 -21.67 3.43
N ALA A 368 -9.01 -22.04 4.50
CA ALA A 368 -7.93 -21.21 5.05
C ALA A 368 -6.82 -20.94 4.03
N LEU A 369 -6.36 -21.98 3.33
CA LEU A 369 -5.36 -21.85 2.26
C LEU A 369 -5.88 -21.01 1.08
N SER A 370 -7.15 -21.14 0.73
CA SER A 370 -7.78 -20.34 -0.33
C SER A 370 -7.84 -18.86 0.03
N ILE A 371 -8.19 -18.52 1.27
CA ILE A 371 -8.21 -17.13 1.76
C ILE A 371 -6.80 -16.54 1.74
N LEU A 372 -5.82 -17.24 2.33
CA LEU A 372 -4.43 -16.78 2.39
C LEU A 372 -3.82 -16.60 1.00
N SER A 373 -4.01 -17.58 0.10
CA SER A 373 -3.53 -17.48 -1.28
C SER A 373 -4.20 -16.34 -2.04
N CYS A 374 -5.51 -16.15 -1.87
CA CYS A 374 -6.23 -15.07 -2.56
C CYS A 374 -5.72 -13.69 -2.13
N VAL A 375 -5.55 -13.46 -0.83
CA VAL A 375 -5.06 -12.19 -0.28
C VAL A 375 -3.60 -11.94 -0.72
N TYR A 376 -2.73 -12.93 -0.59
CA TYR A 376 -1.33 -12.84 -0.97
C TYR A 376 -1.14 -12.59 -2.47
N LEU A 377 -1.80 -13.39 -3.31
CA LEU A 377 -1.69 -13.26 -4.77
C LEU A 377 -2.32 -11.95 -5.24
N ASN A 378 -3.48 -11.54 -4.70
CA ASN A 378 -4.07 -10.27 -5.05
C ASN A 378 -3.12 -9.10 -4.75
N ASP A 379 -2.49 -9.07 -3.57
CA ASP A 379 -1.54 -8.02 -3.21
C ASP A 379 -0.29 -8.05 -4.10
N HIS A 380 0.32 -9.22 -4.28
CA HIS A 380 1.49 -9.41 -5.13
C HIS A 380 1.26 -8.98 -6.58
N PHE A 381 0.15 -9.39 -7.21
CA PHE A 381 -0.18 -8.99 -8.57
C PHE A 381 -0.67 -7.54 -8.67
N CYS A 382 -1.32 -7.00 -7.64
CA CYS A 382 -1.69 -5.58 -7.58
C CYS A 382 -0.44 -4.70 -7.62
N ILE A 383 0.62 -5.08 -6.90
CA ILE A 383 1.91 -4.39 -6.90
C ILE A 383 2.61 -4.58 -8.25
N ARG A 384 2.77 -5.82 -8.71
CA ARG A 384 3.54 -6.15 -9.94
C ARG A 384 2.95 -5.55 -11.21
N LEU A 385 1.63 -5.60 -11.38
CA LEU A 385 0.96 -5.15 -12.61
C LEU A 385 0.61 -3.66 -12.60
N ASN A 386 0.91 -2.97 -11.50
CA ASN A 386 0.47 -1.63 -11.18
C ASN A 386 -1.03 -1.37 -11.53
N LYS A 387 -1.92 -2.36 -11.34
CA LYS A 387 -3.37 -2.27 -11.63
C LYS A 387 -4.23 -2.91 -10.54
N ASN A 388 -5.44 -2.38 -10.30
CA ASN A 388 -6.34 -2.97 -9.30
C ASN A 388 -6.89 -4.31 -9.81
N THR A 389 -6.45 -5.39 -9.16
CA THR A 389 -6.69 -6.78 -9.53
C THR A 389 -7.86 -7.42 -8.75
N ARG A 390 -8.44 -6.74 -7.75
CA ARG A 390 -9.44 -7.32 -6.82
C ARG A 390 -10.60 -8.02 -7.51
N CYS A 391 -11.27 -7.36 -8.47
CA CYS A 391 -12.38 -7.97 -9.21
C CYS A 391 -11.97 -9.23 -9.98
N TRP A 392 -10.76 -9.26 -10.53
CA TRP A 392 -10.26 -10.43 -11.26
C TRP A 392 -10.00 -11.61 -10.34
N PHE A 393 -9.45 -11.35 -9.15
CA PHE A 393 -9.25 -12.40 -8.14
C PHE A 393 -10.57 -12.92 -7.57
N ILE A 394 -11.58 -12.05 -7.39
CA ILE A 394 -12.94 -12.49 -7.05
C ILE A 394 -13.45 -13.49 -8.11
N LEU A 395 -13.38 -13.14 -9.40
CA LEU A 395 -13.82 -14.02 -10.48
C LEU A 395 -13.02 -15.33 -10.50
N LEU A 396 -11.69 -15.26 -10.34
CA LEU A 396 -10.81 -16.43 -10.32
C LEU A 396 -11.19 -17.42 -9.20
N TYR A 397 -11.45 -16.91 -8.00
CA TYR A 397 -11.80 -17.75 -6.83
C TYR A 397 -13.27 -18.17 -6.81
N LEU A 398 -14.12 -17.63 -7.68
CA LEU A 398 -15.48 -18.13 -7.91
C LEU A 398 -15.51 -19.36 -8.83
N LEU A 399 -14.57 -19.50 -9.77
CA LEU A 399 -14.54 -20.60 -10.74
C LEU A 399 -14.51 -22.01 -10.11
N PRO A 400 -13.68 -22.29 -9.07
CA PRO A 400 -13.68 -23.59 -8.42
C PRO A 400 -15.05 -23.99 -7.87
N ASN A 401 -15.84 -23.04 -7.37
CA ASN A 401 -17.17 -23.34 -6.82
C ASN A 401 -18.15 -23.77 -7.91
N ILE A 402 -18.09 -23.14 -9.08
CA ILE A 402 -18.92 -23.55 -10.24
C ILE A 402 -18.55 -24.97 -10.66
N VAL A 403 -17.26 -25.28 -10.75
CA VAL A 403 -16.76 -26.63 -11.06
C VAL A 403 -17.19 -27.63 -9.98
N GLY A 404 -17.08 -27.26 -8.71
CA GLY A 404 -17.47 -28.10 -7.56
C GLY A 404 -18.95 -28.42 -7.55
N VAL A 405 -19.82 -27.42 -7.72
CA VAL A 405 -21.28 -27.63 -7.76
C VAL A 405 -21.69 -28.43 -9.00
N PHE A 406 -21.09 -28.15 -10.16
CA PHE A 406 -21.34 -28.93 -11.37
C PHE A 406 -20.93 -30.40 -11.17
N GLY A 407 -19.78 -30.64 -10.54
CA GLY A 407 -19.30 -31.96 -10.17
C GLY A 407 -20.25 -32.67 -9.19
N LEU A 408 -20.71 -32.00 -8.13
CA LEU A 408 -21.67 -32.56 -7.17
C LEU A 408 -22.97 -33.03 -7.85
N ARG A 409 -23.38 -32.37 -8.93
CA ARG A 409 -24.58 -32.71 -9.68
C ARG A 409 -24.39 -33.89 -10.62
N TYR A 410 -23.27 -33.97 -11.34
CA TYR A 410 -23.10 -34.90 -12.46
C TYR A 410 -22.18 -36.09 -12.16
N VAL A 411 -21.35 -36.01 -11.11
CA VAL A 411 -20.50 -37.15 -10.71
C VAL A 411 -21.40 -38.27 -10.16
N PRO A 412 -21.28 -39.50 -10.70
CA PRO A 412 -22.06 -40.66 -10.26
C PRO A 412 -21.98 -40.92 -8.74
N THR A 413 -23.07 -41.40 -8.16
CA THR A 413 -23.23 -41.59 -6.70
C THR A 413 -22.31 -42.66 -6.12
N ASP A 414 -21.80 -43.58 -6.94
CA ASP A 414 -20.81 -44.61 -6.59
C ASP A 414 -19.40 -44.02 -6.36
N GLN A 415 -19.11 -42.83 -6.90
CA GLN A 415 -17.79 -42.20 -6.77
C GLN A 415 -17.71 -41.26 -5.56
N HIS A 416 -17.82 -41.83 -4.36
CA HIS A 416 -17.85 -41.09 -3.09
C HIS A 416 -16.68 -40.10 -2.91
N ILE A 417 -15.45 -40.49 -3.28
CA ILE A 417 -14.25 -39.65 -3.16
C ILE A 417 -14.30 -38.47 -4.14
N ALA A 418 -14.75 -38.69 -5.38
CA ALA A 418 -14.84 -37.62 -6.37
C ALA A 418 -15.88 -36.57 -5.96
N ARG A 419 -17.03 -37.01 -5.43
CA ARG A 419 -18.06 -36.11 -4.89
C ARG A 419 -17.57 -35.30 -3.70
N LEU A 420 -16.77 -35.91 -2.83
CA LEU A 420 -16.15 -35.21 -1.70
C LEU A 420 -15.20 -34.09 -2.17
N TRP A 421 -14.37 -34.36 -3.19
CA TRP A 421 -13.54 -33.30 -3.80
C TRP A 421 -14.37 -32.19 -4.45
N CYS A 422 -15.48 -32.55 -5.09
CA CYS A 422 -16.41 -31.55 -5.65
C CYS A 422 -17.01 -30.67 -4.55
N TYR A 423 -17.35 -31.24 -3.39
CA TYR A 423 -17.76 -30.48 -2.21
C TYR A 423 -16.64 -29.56 -1.71
N TYR A 424 -15.39 -30.04 -1.62
CA TYR A 424 -14.27 -29.20 -1.19
C TYR A 424 -14.01 -28.00 -2.10
N LEU A 425 -14.21 -28.16 -3.42
CA LEU A 425 -14.09 -27.07 -4.38
C LEU A 425 -15.12 -25.94 -4.18
N THR A 426 -16.11 -26.11 -3.29
CA THR A 426 -17.02 -25.02 -2.86
C THR A 426 -16.43 -24.12 -1.76
N GLY A 427 -15.30 -24.50 -1.16
CA GLY A 427 -14.65 -23.73 -0.08
C GLY A 427 -14.04 -22.38 -0.51
N PRO A 428 -13.38 -22.28 -1.68
CA PRO A 428 -12.76 -21.05 -2.18
C PRO A 428 -13.68 -19.82 -2.26
N ILE A 429 -15.01 -19.99 -2.26
CA ILE A 429 -15.97 -18.89 -2.20
C ILE A 429 -15.72 -17.89 -1.06
N ASN A 430 -15.28 -18.38 0.10
CA ASN A 430 -14.99 -17.53 1.26
C ASN A 430 -13.87 -16.51 0.96
N ALA A 431 -12.90 -16.89 0.10
CA ALA A 431 -11.83 -16.00 -0.31
C ALA A 431 -12.34 -14.86 -1.22
N ALA A 432 -13.33 -15.13 -2.06
CA ALA A 432 -14.00 -14.12 -2.88
C ALA A 432 -14.74 -13.10 -2.01
N PHE A 433 -15.40 -13.55 -0.92
CA PHE A 433 -16.10 -12.66 0.02
C PHE A 433 -15.16 -11.66 0.69
N VAL A 434 -13.97 -12.10 1.14
CA VAL A 434 -12.97 -11.22 1.77
C VAL A 434 -12.58 -10.07 0.84
N LEU A 435 -12.38 -10.35 -0.44
CA LEU A 435 -12.07 -9.29 -1.41
C LEU A 435 -13.24 -8.34 -1.65
N VAL A 436 -14.49 -8.81 -1.57
CA VAL A 436 -15.66 -7.94 -1.66
C VAL A 436 -15.77 -7.02 -0.45
N LEU A 437 -15.53 -7.50 0.77
CA LEU A 437 -15.42 -6.65 1.97
C LEU A 437 -14.37 -5.54 1.77
N SER A 438 -13.24 -5.86 1.14
CA SER A 438 -12.23 -4.86 0.76
C SER A 438 -12.72 -3.87 -0.30
N LEU A 439 -13.56 -4.30 -1.25
CA LEU A 439 -14.14 -3.42 -2.26
C LEU A 439 -15.14 -2.43 -1.66
N VAL A 440 -15.98 -2.85 -0.71
CA VAL A 440 -16.93 -1.94 -0.03
C VAL A 440 -16.19 -0.80 0.65
N THR A 441 -15.15 -1.17 1.41
CA THR A 441 -14.35 -0.22 2.19
C THR A 441 -13.50 0.73 1.34
N ALA A 442 -13.07 0.29 0.15
CA ALA A 442 -12.25 1.08 -0.76
C ALA A 442 -13.04 1.98 -1.73
N ASN A 443 -14.30 1.65 -2.03
CA ASN A 443 -15.11 2.36 -3.04
C ASN A 443 -16.24 3.20 -2.44
N THR A 444 -16.30 3.35 -1.12
CA THR A 444 -17.31 4.16 -0.43
C THR A 444 -16.61 5.14 0.50
N ALA A 445 -16.84 6.44 0.29
CA ALA A 445 -16.32 7.51 1.14
C ALA A 445 -17.46 8.27 1.82
N GLY A 446 -17.14 9.01 2.89
CA GLY A 446 -18.13 9.57 3.81
C GLY A 446 -18.49 8.58 4.93
N HIS A 447 -18.35 9.00 6.19
CA HIS A 447 -18.55 8.12 7.34
C HIS A 447 -19.96 7.50 7.37
N THR A 448 -21.01 8.32 7.28
CA THR A 448 -22.40 7.84 7.34
C THR A 448 -22.75 7.01 6.10
N LYS A 449 -22.26 7.42 4.93
CA LYS A 449 -22.47 6.66 3.68
C LYS A 449 -21.85 5.26 3.77
N LYS A 450 -20.61 5.17 4.25
CA LYS A 450 -19.90 3.90 4.43
C LYS A 450 -20.60 2.96 5.40
N VAL A 451 -21.08 3.47 6.54
CA VAL A 451 -21.87 2.69 7.51
C VAL A 451 -23.17 2.17 6.87
N ALA A 452 -23.89 3.02 6.13
CA ALA A 452 -25.11 2.63 5.44
C ALA A 452 -24.86 1.57 4.35
N THR A 453 -23.85 1.75 3.51
CA THR A 453 -23.49 0.78 2.48
C THR A 453 -23.07 -0.58 3.07
N ASN A 454 -22.31 -0.59 4.16
CA ASN A 454 -21.99 -1.81 4.90
C ASN A 454 -23.26 -2.49 5.45
N ALA A 455 -24.19 -1.72 6.03
CA ALA A 455 -25.44 -2.26 6.57
C ALA A 455 -26.29 -2.94 5.49
N PHE A 456 -26.36 -2.38 4.28
CA PHE A 456 -27.04 -3.00 3.14
C PHE A 456 -26.37 -4.31 2.70
N MET A 457 -25.04 -4.38 2.67
CA MET A 457 -24.33 -5.64 2.38
C MET A 457 -24.68 -6.72 3.42
N PHE A 458 -24.70 -6.38 4.72
CA PHE A 458 -25.07 -7.33 5.77
C PHE A 458 -26.56 -7.69 5.79
N LEU A 459 -27.43 -6.77 5.36
CA LEU A 459 -28.85 -7.08 5.10
C LEU A 459 -28.96 -8.14 4.00
N GLY A 460 -28.18 -8.01 2.92
CA GLY A 460 -28.08 -9.01 1.85
C GLY A 460 -27.55 -10.35 2.37
N TYR A 461 -26.50 -10.31 3.19
CA TYR A 461 -25.92 -11.48 3.88
C TYR A 461 -26.97 -12.26 4.69
N CYS A 462 -27.75 -11.58 5.53
CA CYS A 462 -28.80 -12.21 6.33
C CYS A 462 -29.91 -12.76 5.43
N THR A 463 -30.34 -11.98 4.44
CA THR A 463 -31.40 -12.38 3.49
C THR A 463 -31.02 -13.65 2.74
N GLY A 464 -29.78 -13.73 2.24
CA GLY A 464 -29.30 -14.92 1.54
C GLY A 464 -29.26 -16.15 2.44
N ASN A 465 -28.76 -16.01 3.67
CA ASN A 465 -28.70 -17.10 4.63
C ASN A 465 -30.08 -17.58 5.14
N ILE A 466 -31.09 -16.70 5.15
CA ILE A 466 -32.49 -17.07 5.43
C ILE A 466 -33.07 -17.89 4.27
N ILE A 467 -32.78 -17.49 3.03
CA ILE A 467 -33.35 -18.15 1.83
C ILE A 467 -32.67 -19.51 1.55
N GLY A 468 -31.33 -19.59 1.70
CA GLY A 468 -30.52 -20.75 1.33
C GLY A 468 -31.04 -22.12 1.81
N PRO A 469 -31.32 -22.31 3.12
CA PRO A 469 -31.82 -23.56 3.69
C PRO A 469 -33.10 -24.11 3.06
N PHE A 470 -33.92 -23.28 2.41
CA PHE A 470 -35.19 -23.70 1.80
C PHE A 470 -35.02 -24.38 0.43
N PHE A 471 -33.84 -24.27 -0.18
CA PHE A 471 -33.53 -25.03 -1.40
C PHE A 471 -33.15 -26.49 -1.12
N PHE A 472 -32.79 -26.81 0.13
CA PHE A 472 -32.39 -28.15 0.57
C PHE A 472 -33.58 -28.89 1.16
N LYS A 473 -34.43 -29.43 0.28
CA LYS A 473 -35.67 -30.08 0.70
C LYS A 473 -35.44 -31.52 1.14
N THR A 474 -36.18 -31.93 2.17
CA THR A 474 -36.13 -33.29 2.74
C THR A 474 -36.57 -34.37 1.73
N ASP A 475 -37.47 -34.07 0.79
CA ASP A 475 -37.93 -34.99 -0.26
C ASP A 475 -36.87 -35.27 -1.35
N GLN A 476 -35.80 -34.48 -1.39
CA GLN A 476 -34.71 -34.62 -2.36
C GLN A 476 -33.44 -35.24 -1.74
N GLN A 477 -33.53 -35.74 -0.51
CA GLN A 477 -32.42 -36.44 0.13
C GLN A 477 -32.05 -37.72 -0.62
N PRO A 478 -30.75 -38.08 -0.72
CA PRO A 478 -29.57 -37.36 -0.22
C PRO A 478 -28.95 -36.38 -1.24
N GLU A 479 -29.47 -36.29 -2.46
CA GLU A 479 -28.82 -35.54 -3.55
C GLU A 479 -29.06 -34.03 -3.52
N TYR A 480 -30.17 -33.58 -2.94
CA TYR A 480 -30.58 -32.17 -2.82
C TYR A 480 -30.50 -31.41 -4.15
N LEU A 481 -31.14 -31.94 -5.21
CA LEU A 481 -31.05 -31.42 -6.57
C LEU A 481 -31.36 -29.93 -6.69
N LEU A 482 -32.41 -29.44 -6.01
CA LEU A 482 -32.78 -28.03 -6.03
C LEU A 482 -31.71 -27.16 -5.36
N GLY A 483 -31.10 -27.65 -4.27
CA GLY A 483 -29.96 -27.03 -3.60
C GLY A 483 -28.80 -26.83 -4.56
N MET A 484 -28.38 -27.89 -5.26
CA MET A 484 -27.28 -27.84 -6.22
C MET A 484 -27.54 -26.83 -7.36
N TRP A 485 -28.74 -26.82 -7.94
CA TRP A 485 -29.08 -25.85 -8.99
C TRP A 485 -29.15 -24.41 -8.48
N SER A 486 -29.66 -24.20 -7.27
CA SER A 486 -29.69 -22.87 -6.65
C SER A 486 -28.28 -22.31 -6.48
N MET A 487 -27.33 -23.14 -6.06
CA MET A 487 -25.93 -22.76 -5.90
C MET A 487 -25.29 -22.39 -7.24
N LEU A 488 -25.48 -23.23 -8.26
CA LEU A 488 -24.94 -22.99 -9.59
C LEU A 488 -25.48 -21.68 -10.19
N PHE A 489 -26.79 -21.45 -10.07
CA PHE A 489 -27.42 -20.22 -10.54
C PHE A 489 -26.85 -18.99 -9.82
N CYS A 490 -26.71 -19.03 -8.50
CA CYS A 490 -26.15 -17.93 -7.72
C CYS A 490 -24.72 -17.61 -8.14
N HIS A 491 -23.84 -18.60 -8.27
CA HIS A 491 -22.44 -18.37 -8.66
C HIS A 491 -22.29 -17.86 -10.09
N LEU A 492 -23.10 -18.33 -11.04
CA LEU A 492 -23.10 -17.78 -12.40
C LEU A 492 -23.55 -16.32 -12.42
N PHE A 493 -24.56 -15.97 -11.62
CA PHE A 493 -25.05 -14.59 -11.51
C PHE A 493 -24.05 -13.69 -10.76
N GLU A 494 -23.33 -14.20 -9.77
CA GLU A 494 -22.22 -13.51 -9.10
C GLU A 494 -21.13 -13.09 -10.10
N LEU A 495 -20.76 -13.96 -11.05
CA LEU A 495 -19.78 -13.60 -12.10
C LEU A 495 -20.26 -12.39 -12.92
N VAL A 496 -21.53 -12.41 -13.37
CA VAL A 496 -22.14 -11.32 -14.16
C VAL A 496 -22.16 -10.02 -13.36
N ILE A 497 -22.57 -10.09 -12.10
CA ILE A 497 -22.66 -8.95 -11.20
C ILE A 497 -21.27 -8.34 -10.98
N VAL A 498 -20.24 -9.14 -10.65
CA VAL A 498 -18.87 -8.64 -10.42
C VAL A 498 -18.29 -8.00 -11.69
N LEU A 499 -18.57 -8.55 -12.87
CA LEU A 499 -18.20 -7.95 -14.16
C LEU A 499 -18.92 -6.63 -14.42
N ALA A 500 -20.23 -6.57 -14.16
CA ALA A 500 -21.03 -5.35 -14.30
C ALA A 500 -20.54 -4.24 -13.37
N PHE A 501 -20.19 -4.56 -12.13
CA PHE A 501 -19.62 -3.62 -11.18
C PHE A 501 -18.26 -3.09 -11.61
N ARG A 502 -17.39 -3.97 -12.11
CA ARG A 502 -16.11 -3.55 -12.68
C ARG A 502 -16.30 -2.60 -13.86
N LEU A 503 -17.25 -2.90 -14.75
CA LEU A 503 -17.58 -2.03 -15.88
C LEU A 503 -18.12 -0.68 -15.39
N MET A 504 -19.04 -0.68 -14.44
CA MET A 504 -19.61 0.53 -13.83
C MET A 504 -18.51 1.43 -13.25
N LEU A 505 -17.60 0.88 -12.44
CA LEU A 505 -16.48 1.65 -11.87
C LEU A 505 -15.54 2.20 -12.96
N ARG A 506 -15.28 1.42 -14.01
CA ARG A 506 -14.46 1.87 -15.14
C ARG A 506 -15.11 3.00 -15.91
N LEU A 507 -16.43 2.92 -16.16
CA LEU A 507 -17.18 3.95 -16.85
C LEU A 507 -17.23 5.25 -16.03
N GLU A 508 -17.43 5.15 -14.70
CA GLU A 508 -17.46 6.32 -13.83
C GLU A 508 -16.09 6.99 -13.71
N ASN A 509 -15.00 6.22 -13.61
CA ASN A 509 -13.65 6.78 -13.67
C ASN A 509 -13.39 7.49 -15.00
N ASN A 510 -13.71 6.86 -16.13
CA ASN A 510 -13.57 7.48 -17.45
C ASN A 510 -14.40 8.78 -17.55
N ARG A 511 -15.60 8.82 -16.96
CA ARG A 511 -16.44 10.03 -16.90
C ARG A 511 -15.82 11.14 -16.07
N ARG A 512 -15.20 10.80 -14.94
CA ARG A 512 -14.50 11.76 -14.07
C ARG A 512 -13.23 12.28 -14.71
N ASP A 513 -12.49 11.43 -15.43
CA ASP A 513 -11.30 11.84 -16.17
C ASP A 513 -11.65 12.83 -17.29
N ARG A 514 -12.78 12.63 -17.99
CA ARG A 514 -13.32 13.60 -18.97
C ARG A 514 -13.79 14.92 -18.35
N ARG A 515 -14.21 14.95 -17.09
CA ARG A 515 -14.64 16.19 -16.40
C ARG A 515 -13.46 17.00 -15.86
N MET A 516 -12.41 16.32 -15.39
CA MET A 516 -11.18 16.98 -14.92
C MET A 516 -10.29 17.48 -16.05
N SER A 517 -10.43 16.99 -17.29
CA SER A 517 -9.77 17.62 -18.45
C SER A 517 -10.32 19.01 -18.78
N THR A 518 -11.49 19.38 -18.25
CA THR A 518 -12.23 20.61 -18.61
C THR A 518 -12.30 21.64 -17.49
N THR A 519 -11.93 21.29 -16.25
CA THR A 519 -12.02 22.17 -15.06
C THR A 519 -10.65 22.22 -14.38
N GLU A 520 -10.21 23.38 -13.90
CA GLU A 520 -8.99 23.53 -13.07
C GLU A 520 -8.96 22.47 -11.96
N GLN A 521 -7.78 21.87 -11.72
CA GLN A 521 -7.62 20.81 -10.73
C GLN A 521 -7.90 21.38 -9.32
N PRO A 522 -8.93 20.89 -8.62
CA PRO A 522 -9.21 21.34 -7.27
C PRO A 522 -8.11 20.87 -6.32
N ASP A 523 -7.62 21.79 -5.49
CA ASP A 523 -6.55 21.57 -4.53
C ASP A 523 -6.77 20.28 -3.72
N LEU A 524 -5.77 19.39 -3.74
CA LEU A 524 -5.81 18.10 -3.07
C LEU A 524 -5.95 18.28 -1.56
N ASP A 525 -5.36 19.34 -1.01
CA ASP A 525 -5.38 19.63 0.42
C ASP A 525 -6.76 20.10 0.89
N GLU A 526 -7.51 20.92 0.13
CA GLU A 526 -8.84 21.38 0.54
C GLU A 526 -9.89 20.25 0.64
N THR A 527 -9.76 19.21 -0.20
CA THR A 527 -10.68 18.07 -0.23
C THR A 527 -10.32 16.96 0.76
N ALA A 528 -9.06 16.89 1.18
CA ALA A 528 -8.56 15.87 2.11
C ALA A 528 -9.12 16.02 3.55
N PHE A 529 -9.41 17.26 3.97
CA PHE A 529 -9.82 17.57 5.35
C PHE A 529 -11.34 17.57 5.60
N LYS A 530 -12.17 17.36 4.57
CA LYS A 530 -13.64 17.34 4.70
C LYS A 530 -14.14 15.90 4.59
N ASP A 531 -15.01 15.46 5.52
CA ASP A 531 -15.72 14.16 5.45
C ASP A 531 -16.77 14.18 4.32
N MET A 532 -16.26 14.22 3.09
CA MET A 532 -16.97 14.25 1.83
C MET A 532 -17.22 12.83 1.33
N THR A 533 -18.35 12.64 0.67
CA THR A 533 -18.66 11.37 0.02
C THR A 533 -17.86 11.18 -1.27
N ASP A 534 -17.87 9.96 -1.82
CA ASP A 534 -17.22 9.67 -3.10
C ASP A 534 -17.87 10.42 -4.28
N TRP A 535 -19.11 10.89 -4.14
CA TRP A 535 -19.76 11.74 -5.14
C TRP A 535 -19.38 13.20 -5.00
N GLU A 536 -19.24 13.68 -3.77
CA GLU A 536 -18.85 15.07 -3.48
C GLU A 536 -17.40 15.33 -3.82
N ASN A 537 -16.51 14.37 -3.56
CA ASN A 537 -15.07 14.57 -3.72
C ASN A 537 -14.65 14.45 -5.20
N PRO A 538 -14.28 15.56 -5.87
CA PRO A 538 -13.87 15.55 -7.28
C PRO A 538 -12.53 14.82 -7.49
N ASN A 539 -11.69 14.77 -6.45
CA ASN A 539 -10.40 14.09 -6.42
C ASN A 539 -10.55 12.59 -6.10
N PHE A 540 -11.71 12.14 -5.62
CA PHE A 540 -11.97 10.72 -5.37
C PHE A 540 -11.96 9.95 -6.69
N ARG A 541 -10.98 9.07 -6.83
CA ARG A 541 -10.88 8.10 -7.93
C ARG A 541 -11.21 6.72 -7.41
N TYR A 542 -12.07 6.00 -8.12
CA TYR A 542 -12.33 4.60 -7.82
C TYR A 542 -11.09 3.78 -8.21
N ALA A 543 -10.17 3.64 -7.26
CA ALA A 543 -8.89 2.94 -7.38
C ALA A 543 -7.99 3.35 -8.57
N ARG A 544 -6.99 4.16 -8.20
CA ARG A 544 -5.59 4.24 -8.68
C ARG A 544 -5.27 5.44 -9.57
N LYS A 545 -4.17 6.13 -9.25
CA LYS A 545 -3.32 6.63 -10.34
C LYS A 545 -1.92 6.03 -10.30
N ASP A 546 -1.13 6.14 -9.22
CA ASP A 546 0.26 5.60 -9.31
C ASP A 546 0.71 4.66 -8.19
N GLY A 547 -0.02 4.56 -7.07
CA GLY A 547 0.31 3.59 -6.01
C GLY A 547 1.69 3.78 -5.37
N LEU A 548 2.37 4.89 -5.66
CA LEU A 548 3.64 5.29 -5.06
C LEU A 548 3.34 5.83 -3.65
N GLY A 549 3.91 5.17 -2.64
CA GLY A 549 3.68 5.51 -1.24
C GLY A 549 4.65 6.57 -0.70
N PHE A 550 5.68 6.91 -1.45
CA PHE A 550 6.73 7.85 -1.07
C PHE A 550 7.10 8.68 -2.29
N VAL A 551 7.30 9.99 -2.07
CA VAL A 551 7.84 10.92 -3.06
C VAL A 551 9.12 11.51 -2.46
N TRP A 552 10.13 11.69 -3.32
CA TRP A 552 11.38 12.34 -2.94
C TRP A 552 11.58 13.55 -3.83
N VAL A 553 11.90 14.69 -3.22
CA VAL A 553 12.17 15.96 -3.90
C VAL A 553 13.35 16.61 -3.21
N ASP A 554 14.39 16.96 -3.97
CA ASP A 554 15.65 17.53 -3.48
C ASP A 554 15.47 18.80 -2.63
N THR A 555 14.45 19.61 -2.92
CA THR A 555 14.14 20.82 -2.15
C THR A 555 13.58 20.55 -0.75
N CYS A 556 12.93 19.41 -0.54
CA CYS A 556 12.18 19.11 0.68
C CYS A 556 12.79 17.97 1.49
N CYS A 557 13.46 17.03 0.83
CA CYS A 557 13.93 15.78 1.42
C CYS A 557 15.41 15.77 1.80
N ILE A 558 16.12 16.90 1.61
CA ILE A 558 17.51 17.07 2.03
C ILE A 558 17.55 18.18 3.08
N ASP A 559 17.99 17.85 4.30
CA ASP A 559 18.27 18.87 5.31
C ASP A 559 19.55 19.64 4.98
N LYS A 560 19.37 20.82 4.37
CA LYS A 560 20.47 21.71 4.00
C LYS A 560 21.14 22.39 5.21
N SER A 561 20.59 22.26 6.41
CA SER A 561 21.21 22.77 7.65
C SER A 561 22.29 21.82 8.18
N SER A 562 22.19 20.54 7.85
CA SER A 562 23.18 19.52 8.18
C SER A 562 24.20 19.39 7.04
N SER A 563 25.41 19.92 7.23
CA SER A 563 26.47 19.82 6.22
C SER A 563 26.85 18.37 5.90
N MET A 564 26.74 17.47 6.88
CA MET A 564 26.98 16.04 6.73
C MET A 564 25.92 15.38 5.84
N GLU A 565 24.64 15.64 6.11
CA GLU A 565 23.53 15.09 5.32
C GLU A 565 23.53 15.66 3.89
N LEU A 566 23.76 16.96 3.74
CA LEU A 566 23.88 17.60 2.43
C LEU A 566 24.97 16.95 1.57
N GLN A 567 26.12 16.65 2.19
CA GLN A 567 27.23 15.98 1.51
C GLN A 567 26.88 14.54 1.13
N GLU A 568 26.27 13.77 2.04
CA GLU A 568 25.82 12.41 1.75
C GLU A 568 24.77 12.39 0.63
N ALA A 569 23.80 13.28 0.69
CA ALA A 569 22.70 13.37 -0.27
C ALA A 569 23.18 13.71 -1.67
N ILE A 570 24.04 14.73 -1.83
CA ILE A 570 24.54 15.13 -3.15
C ILE A 570 25.40 14.03 -3.80
N ASN A 571 26.24 13.32 -3.01
CA ASN A 571 27.01 12.19 -3.54
C ASN A 571 26.13 10.96 -3.84
N SER A 572 24.92 10.88 -3.28
CA SER A 572 23.99 9.74 -3.46
C SER A 572 22.86 10.00 -4.45
N MET A 573 22.60 11.26 -4.82
CA MET A 573 21.39 11.68 -5.51
C MET A 573 21.18 10.99 -6.86
N PHE A 574 22.25 10.84 -7.64
CA PHE A 574 22.20 10.15 -8.92
C PHE A 574 21.72 8.70 -8.79
N ARG A 575 22.20 8.00 -7.75
CA ARG A 575 21.76 6.63 -7.43
C ARG A 575 20.30 6.60 -6.98
N TRP A 576 19.83 7.60 -6.24
CA TRP A 576 18.41 7.69 -5.87
C TRP A 576 17.51 7.86 -7.10
N TYR A 577 17.92 8.71 -8.05
CA TYR A 577 17.24 8.84 -9.34
C TYR A 577 17.27 7.53 -10.14
N GLU A 578 18.42 6.85 -10.20
CA GLU A 578 18.56 5.55 -10.87
C GLU A 578 17.64 4.47 -10.28
N MET A 579 17.47 4.45 -8.96
CA MET A 579 16.60 3.49 -8.26
C MET A 579 15.12 3.92 -8.20
N SER A 580 14.78 5.12 -8.68
CA SER A 580 13.40 5.61 -8.65
C SER A 580 12.50 4.74 -9.54
N THR A 581 11.25 4.52 -9.10
CA THR A 581 10.26 3.78 -9.89
C THR A 581 9.73 4.61 -11.06
N GLU A 582 9.50 5.91 -10.82
CA GLU A 582 9.01 6.86 -11.80
C GLU A 582 9.55 8.24 -11.42
N CYS A 583 10.03 9.01 -12.41
CA CYS A 583 10.44 10.40 -12.24
C CYS A 583 9.48 11.32 -12.99
N TYR A 584 9.04 12.38 -12.33
CA TYR A 584 8.12 13.37 -12.90
C TYR A 584 8.86 14.70 -13.08
N ALA A 585 8.98 15.15 -14.32
CA ALA A 585 9.55 16.45 -14.67
C ALA A 585 8.43 17.44 -14.98
N PHE A 586 8.20 18.40 -14.08
CA PHE A 586 7.23 19.47 -14.25
C PHE A 586 7.91 20.74 -14.77
N LEU A 587 7.53 21.17 -15.97
CA LEU A 587 8.08 22.34 -16.64
C LEU A 587 7.12 23.51 -16.48
N ALA A 588 7.29 24.27 -15.38
CA ALA A 588 6.41 25.37 -14.99
C ALA A 588 6.38 26.55 -15.99
N ASP A 589 7.34 26.64 -16.88
CA ASP A 589 7.53 27.70 -17.87
C ASP A 589 7.24 27.25 -19.30
N PHE A 590 6.69 26.05 -19.48
CA PHE A 590 6.31 25.51 -20.77
C PHE A 590 4.81 25.17 -20.78
N VAL A 591 4.10 25.57 -21.85
CA VAL A 591 2.69 25.24 -22.05
C VAL A 591 2.54 24.62 -23.44
N ILE A 592 1.84 23.49 -23.53
CA ILE A 592 1.60 22.84 -24.81
C ILE A 592 0.67 23.72 -25.66
N PRO A 593 1.04 24.06 -26.92
CA PRO A 593 0.16 24.82 -27.81
C PRO A 593 -1.19 24.12 -28.03
N GLU A 594 -2.29 24.87 -27.94
CA GLU A 594 -3.64 24.30 -27.99
C GLU A 594 -3.95 23.54 -29.28
N GLU A 595 -3.42 24.00 -30.42
CA GLU A 595 -3.57 23.36 -31.74
C GLU A 595 -3.06 21.91 -31.80
N ARG A 596 -2.16 21.53 -30.87
CA ARG A 596 -1.58 20.18 -30.78
C ARG A 596 -2.37 19.27 -29.83
N LEU A 597 -3.35 19.80 -29.08
CA LEU A 597 -4.19 19.04 -28.14
C LEU A 597 -5.32 18.27 -28.86
N ASP A 598 -5.92 18.88 -29.90
CA ASP A 598 -7.13 18.34 -30.57
C ASP A 598 -6.89 17.12 -31.48
N ARG A 599 -5.64 16.88 -31.92
CA ARG A 599 -5.32 15.80 -32.88
C ARG A 599 -4.99 14.45 -32.26
N ARG A 600 -5.02 14.31 -30.91
CA ARG A 600 -4.89 13.01 -30.23
C ARG A 600 -6.10 12.07 -30.43
N GLU A 601 -7.25 12.59 -30.89
CA GLU A 601 -8.48 11.81 -31.05
C GLU A 601 -8.69 11.17 -32.45
N ASN A 602 -7.87 11.49 -33.47
CA ASN A 602 -8.10 10.99 -34.84
C ASN A 602 -6.79 10.65 -35.60
N PRO A 603 -6.27 9.41 -35.51
CA PRO A 603 -4.92 9.06 -35.98
C PRO A 603 -4.81 8.75 -37.49
N HIS A 604 -5.88 8.95 -38.28
CA HIS A 604 -5.95 8.39 -39.64
C HIS A 604 -5.59 9.33 -40.81
N ASN A 605 -5.20 10.59 -40.56
CA ASN A 605 -4.82 11.51 -41.64
C ASN A 605 -3.64 12.41 -41.23
N SER A 606 -2.40 11.96 -41.42
CA SER A 606 -1.29 12.83 -41.85
C SER A 606 0.03 12.04 -41.86
N SER A 607 0.56 11.83 -43.06
CA SER A 607 1.95 11.44 -43.32
C SER A 607 2.87 12.67 -43.28
N GLU A 608 2.89 13.40 -42.16
CA GLU A 608 3.79 14.54 -41.93
C GLU A 608 4.71 14.27 -40.73
N PRO A 609 6.06 14.35 -40.89
CA PRO A 609 7.03 14.08 -39.82
C PRO A 609 7.03 15.08 -38.65
N ASP A 610 6.49 16.30 -38.83
CA ASP A 610 6.64 17.42 -37.88
C ASP A 610 5.64 17.44 -36.70
N LEU A 611 4.74 16.45 -36.62
CA LEU A 611 3.66 16.42 -35.63
C LEU A 611 4.17 16.17 -34.18
N TYR A 612 5.37 15.60 -34.05
CA TYR A 612 5.99 15.26 -32.75
C TYR A 612 6.92 16.33 -32.18
N TRP A 613 7.18 17.43 -32.89
CA TRP A 613 8.06 18.49 -32.40
C TRP A 613 7.27 19.57 -31.66
N LEU A 614 7.49 19.75 -30.36
CA LEU A 614 6.78 20.78 -29.58
C LEU A 614 7.53 22.12 -29.62
N PRO A 615 7.03 23.15 -30.33
CA PRO A 615 7.74 24.43 -30.40
C PRO A 615 7.85 25.08 -29.01
N GLY A 616 9.00 25.67 -28.70
CA GLY A 616 9.26 26.35 -27.43
C GLY A 616 9.66 25.42 -26.28
N LEU A 617 9.73 24.09 -26.49
CA LEU A 617 10.22 23.17 -25.47
C LEU A 617 11.71 23.39 -25.17
N GLU A 618 12.48 23.74 -26.20
CA GLU A 618 13.90 24.12 -26.14
C GLU A 618 14.17 25.35 -25.26
N GLU A 619 13.16 26.20 -25.04
CA GLU A 619 13.27 27.41 -24.21
C GLU A 619 12.98 27.13 -22.72
N ALA A 620 12.44 25.95 -22.39
CA ALA A 620 12.10 25.62 -21.01
C ALA A 620 13.35 25.55 -20.14
N ARG A 621 13.35 26.26 -19.00
CA ARG A 621 14.51 26.34 -18.09
C ARG A 621 14.94 24.99 -17.56
N TRP A 622 14.06 23.99 -17.58
CA TRP A 622 14.42 22.63 -17.16
C TRP A 622 15.61 22.09 -17.98
N PHE A 623 15.73 22.39 -19.28
CA PHE A 623 16.87 21.92 -20.09
C PHE A 623 18.17 22.69 -19.83
N SER A 624 18.10 23.89 -19.27
CA SER A 624 19.26 24.74 -18.99
C SER A 624 19.77 24.66 -17.54
N ARG A 625 19.06 23.99 -16.61
CA ARG A 625 19.51 23.83 -15.22
C ARG A 625 20.58 22.73 -15.10
N GLY A 626 21.62 22.92 -14.30
CA GLY A 626 22.68 21.90 -14.11
C GLY A 626 22.15 20.56 -13.59
N TRP A 627 21.43 20.58 -12.45
CA TRP A 627 20.95 19.39 -11.74
C TRP A 627 19.98 18.51 -12.54
N THR A 628 19.23 19.09 -13.49
CA THR A 628 18.24 18.34 -14.27
C THR A 628 18.88 17.39 -15.29
N LEU A 629 20.21 17.48 -15.51
CA LEU A 629 20.91 16.55 -16.41
C LEU A 629 20.92 15.13 -15.84
N GLN A 630 21.18 14.99 -14.55
CA GLN A 630 21.12 13.69 -13.88
C GLN A 630 19.67 13.22 -13.66
N GLU A 631 18.72 14.13 -13.44
CA GLU A 631 17.28 13.82 -13.43
C GLU A 631 16.80 13.25 -14.78
N LEU A 632 17.38 13.73 -15.88
CA LEU A 632 17.10 13.22 -17.22
C LEU A 632 17.75 11.85 -17.44
N LEU A 633 19.03 11.68 -17.07
CA LEU A 633 19.81 10.51 -17.46
C LEU A 633 19.61 9.32 -16.53
N ALA A 634 19.65 9.54 -15.22
CA ALA A 634 19.74 8.46 -14.24
C ALA A 634 18.48 7.57 -14.15
N PRO A 635 17.24 8.10 -14.08
CA PRO A 635 16.04 7.28 -13.94
C PRO A 635 15.75 6.44 -15.19
N LYS A 636 15.20 5.24 -15.02
CA LYS A 636 14.71 4.45 -16.16
C LYS A 636 13.43 5.02 -16.80
N SER A 637 12.66 5.80 -16.05
CA SER A 637 11.44 6.43 -16.56
C SER A 637 11.36 7.89 -16.11
N VAL A 638 11.14 8.79 -17.06
CA VAL A 638 10.92 10.23 -16.83
C VAL A 638 9.72 10.64 -17.66
N ARG A 639 8.68 11.16 -17.00
CA ARG A 639 7.48 11.73 -17.67
C ARG A 639 7.46 13.23 -17.53
N PHE A 640 7.13 13.91 -18.62
CA PHE A 640 7.15 15.35 -18.71
C PHE A 640 5.74 15.95 -18.67
N PHE A 641 5.60 16.99 -17.86
CA PHE A 641 4.37 17.73 -17.63
C PHE A 641 4.59 19.20 -17.93
N ASP A 642 3.63 19.82 -18.61
CA ASP A 642 3.61 21.27 -18.84
C ASP A 642 3.15 22.01 -17.58
N ALA A 643 3.12 23.34 -17.62
CA ALA A 643 2.72 24.20 -16.50
C ALA A 643 1.28 23.95 -16.01
N ASN A 644 0.44 23.30 -16.82
CA ASN A 644 -0.94 22.92 -16.50
C ASN A 644 -1.06 21.46 -16.05
N TRP A 645 0.05 20.80 -15.70
CA TRP A 645 0.11 19.37 -15.35
C TRP A 645 -0.41 18.44 -16.46
N ARG A 646 -0.26 18.85 -17.73
CA ARG A 646 -0.62 18.02 -18.88
C ARG A 646 0.60 17.21 -19.30
N GLU A 647 0.45 15.89 -19.31
CA GLU A 647 1.50 14.98 -19.77
C GLU A 647 1.67 15.10 -21.29
N PHE A 648 2.87 15.53 -21.70
CA PHE A 648 3.21 15.66 -23.12
C PHE A 648 4.17 14.59 -23.61
N GLY A 649 4.66 13.69 -22.76
CA GLY A 649 5.42 12.53 -23.19
C GLY A 649 6.43 12.08 -22.14
N ASP A 650 7.24 11.11 -22.52
CA ASP A 650 8.29 10.52 -21.72
C ASP A 650 9.66 10.63 -22.41
N LYS A 651 10.72 10.23 -21.70
CA LYS A 651 12.10 10.24 -22.20
C LYS A 651 12.26 9.59 -23.58
N VAL A 652 11.53 8.50 -23.85
CA VAL A 652 11.67 7.69 -25.06
C VAL A 652 10.89 8.27 -26.23
N SER A 653 9.65 8.71 -25.99
CA SER A 653 8.76 9.31 -26.98
C SER A 653 9.22 10.69 -27.41
N ARG A 654 9.98 11.41 -26.55
CA ARG A 654 10.55 12.73 -26.85
C ARG A 654 12.05 12.70 -27.16
N ARG A 655 12.65 11.51 -27.32
CA ARG A 655 14.11 11.36 -27.45
C ARG A 655 14.75 12.22 -28.55
N SER A 656 14.11 12.36 -29.72
CA SER A 656 14.69 13.13 -30.84
C SER A 656 14.74 14.62 -30.53
N GLN A 657 13.69 15.16 -29.93
CA GLN A 657 13.66 16.56 -29.50
C GLN A 657 14.58 16.79 -28.30
N ILE A 658 14.59 15.88 -27.31
CA ILE A 658 15.53 15.98 -26.19
C ILE A 658 16.98 15.93 -26.70
N ALA A 659 17.32 15.01 -27.60
CA ALA A 659 18.64 14.88 -28.19
C ALA A 659 19.08 16.15 -28.92
N SER A 660 18.17 16.81 -29.64
CA SER A 660 18.46 18.08 -30.32
C SER A 660 18.78 19.22 -29.34
N ILE A 661 18.11 19.25 -28.19
CA ILE A 661 18.26 20.30 -27.17
C ILE A 661 19.53 20.05 -26.34
N THR A 662 19.72 18.81 -25.87
CA THR A 662 20.78 18.45 -24.93
C THR A 662 22.07 17.97 -25.59
N ARG A 663 22.04 17.67 -26.90
CA ARG A 663 23.12 17.02 -27.66
C ARG A 663 23.47 15.61 -27.17
N ILE A 664 22.60 15.00 -26.37
CA ILE A 664 22.75 13.60 -25.94
C ILE A 664 22.26 12.71 -27.07
N ARG A 665 23.05 11.72 -27.48
CA ARG A 665 22.67 10.80 -28.56
C ARG A 665 21.35 10.08 -28.21
N GLU A 666 20.47 9.92 -29.20
CA GLU A 666 19.20 9.20 -29.01
C GLU A 666 19.39 7.78 -28.46
N SER A 667 20.48 7.11 -28.87
CA SER A 667 20.84 5.77 -28.39
C SER A 667 21.04 5.76 -26.88
N VAL A 668 21.76 6.74 -26.32
CA VAL A 668 21.99 6.86 -24.87
C VAL A 668 20.67 7.06 -24.12
N LEU A 669 19.77 7.90 -24.64
CA LEU A 669 18.45 8.12 -24.05
C LEU A 669 17.61 6.82 -24.05
N MET A 670 17.70 6.01 -25.10
CA MET A 670 16.99 4.74 -25.21
C MET A 670 17.61 3.63 -24.35
N GLU A 671 18.93 3.47 -24.40
CA GLU A 671 19.67 2.45 -23.67
C GLU A 671 19.64 2.69 -22.16
N SER A 672 19.62 3.96 -21.71
CA SER A 672 19.47 4.29 -20.28
C SER A 672 18.16 3.72 -19.69
N VAL A 673 17.13 3.54 -20.52
CA VAL A 673 15.84 2.94 -20.13
C VAL A 673 15.90 1.41 -20.18
N LEU A 674 16.51 0.85 -21.23
CA LEU A 674 16.53 -0.61 -21.48
C LEU A 674 17.55 -1.36 -20.61
N LEU A 675 18.76 -0.80 -20.50
CA LEU A 675 19.93 -1.43 -19.90
C LEU A 675 20.32 -0.77 -18.56
N GLY A 676 19.94 0.50 -18.38
CA GLY A 676 20.33 1.33 -17.24
C GLY A 676 21.43 2.32 -17.63
N VAL A 677 21.45 3.47 -16.96
CA VAL A 677 22.30 4.61 -17.33
C VAL A 677 23.79 4.26 -17.33
N ARG A 678 24.26 3.44 -16.38
CA ARG A 678 25.67 3.05 -16.26
C ARG A 678 26.19 2.33 -17.50
N GLN A 679 25.40 1.39 -18.05
CA GLN A 679 25.75 0.69 -19.29
C GLN A 679 25.61 1.61 -20.50
N ALA A 680 24.60 2.47 -20.54
CA ALA A 680 24.34 3.37 -21.66
C ALA A 680 25.43 4.45 -21.86
N ILE A 681 26.19 4.78 -20.82
CA ILE A 681 27.25 5.80 -20.89
C ILE A 681 28.68 5.24 -20.83
N ASP A 682 28.85 3.92 -20.75
CA ASP A 682 30.16 3.27 -20.57
C ASP A 682 31.10 3.55 -21.76
N GLU A 683 30.55 3.49 -22.98
CA GLU A 683 31.27 3.77 -24.23
C GLU A 683 31.30 5.28 -24.59
N ILE A 684 30.78 6.15 -23.73
CA ILE A 684 30.74 7.59 -23.97
C ILE A 684 32.00 8.24 -23.40
N SER A 685 32.71 8.97 -24.24
CA SER A 685 33.91 9.69 -23.82
C SER A 685 33.61 10.71 -22.71
N VAL A 686 34.60 10.96 -21.86
CA VAL A 686 34.53 11.98 -20.79
C VAL A 686 34.24 13.36 -21.39
N ALA A 687 34.87 13.70 -22.51
CA ALA A 687 34.62 14.97 -23.22
C ALA A 687 33.19 15.10 -23.72
N GLN A 688 32.63 14.02 -24.28
CA GLN A 688 31.25 14.01 -24.76
C GLN A 688 30.27 14.14 -23.58
N ARG A 689 30.50 13.44 -22.46
CA ARG A 689 29.72 13.61 -21.23
C ARG A 689 29.78 15.04 -20.69
N MET A 690 30.97 15.66 -20.68
CA MET A 690 31.16 17.06 -20.28
C MET A 690 30.37 18.03 -21.19
N SER A 691 30.35 17.76 -22.49
CA SER A 691 29.62 18.60 -23.47
C SER A 691 28.12 18.69 -23.20
N TRP A 692 27.51 17.67 -22.58
CA TRP A 692 26.08 17.68 -22.21
C TRP A 692 25.74 18.72 -21.14
N ALA A 693 26.74 19.20 -20.41
CA ALA A 693 26.61 20.25 -19.41
C ALA A 693 27.01 21.64 -19.92
N ALA A 694 27.52 21.76 -21.16
CA ALA A 694 28.06 23.01 -21.71
C ALA A 694 27.04 24.15 -21.78
N ASN A 695 25.76 23.84 -22.03
CA ASN A 695 24.69 24.85 -22.11
C ASN A 695 23.90 24.98 -20.79
N ARG A 696 24.39 24.39 -19.70
CA ARG A 696 23.69 24.38 -18.41
C ARG A 696 24.23 25.46 -17.47
N VAL A 697 23.37 25.90 -16.56
CA VAL A 697 23.62 26.97 -15.60
C VAL A 697 23.19 26.51 -14.20
N THR A 698 23.97 26.89 -13.20
CA THR A 698 23.70 26.63 -11.78
C THR A 698 23.66 27.94 -11.00
N THR A 699 22.95 27.93 -9.87
CA THR A 699 22.85 29.13 -9.01
C THR A 699 24.16 29.42 -8.28
N ARG A 700 24.83 28.39 -7.78
CA ARG A 700 26.20 28.49 -7.24
C ARG A 700 27.18 28.00 -8.30
N VAL A 701 28.37 28.59 -8.33
CA VAL A 701 29.41 28.24 -9.31
C VAL A 701 29.90 26.81 -9.08
N GLU A 702 30.02 26.40 -7.82
CA GLU A 702 30.49 25.08 -7.41
C GLU A 702 29.49 23.96 -7.78
N ASP A 703 28.19 24.26 -7.79
CA ASP A 703 27.15 23.28 -8.13
C ASP A 703 27.29 22.75 -9.56
N MET A 704 27.98 23.49 -10.45
CA MET A 704 28.30 23.01 -11.80
C MET A 704 29.18 21.75 -11.75
N ALA A 705 30.08 21.66 -10.78
CA ALA A 705 30.88 20.46 -10.56
C ALA A 705 30.04 19.39 -9.85
N TYR A 706 29.31 19.78 -8.80
CA TYR A 706 28.59 18.83 -7.96
C TYR A 706 27.42 18.14 -8.68
N CYS A 707 26.78 18.79 -9.64
CA CYS A 707 25.70 18.18 -10.41
C CYS A 707 26.17 17.10 -11.39
N LEU A 708 27.48 16.95 -11.60
CA LEU A 708 28.09 16.00 -12.53
C LEU A 708 28.68 14.77 -11.86
N LEU A 709 28.81 14.76 -10.52
CA LEU A 709 29.42 13.66 -9.75
C LEU A 709 28.88 12.29 -10.14
N GLY A 710 27.55 12.17 -10.18
CA GLY A 710 26.88 10.93 -10.53
C GLY A 710 27.11 10.47 -11.97
N ILE A 711 27.22 11.38 -12.93
CA ILE A 711 27.44 11.08 -14.36
C ILE A 711 28.83 10.47 -14.58
N PHE A 712 29.82 10.91 -13.78
CA PHE A 712 31.19 10.41 -13.83
C PHE A 712 31.51 9.35 -12.77
N ASP A 713 30.54 9.00 -11.92
CA ASP A 713 30.68 8.03 -10.83
C ASP A 713 31.84 8.36 -9.86
N VAL A 714 31.96 9.64 -9.50
CA VAL A 714 32.98 10.16 -8.57
C VAL A 714 32.36 10.77 -7.34
N ASN A 715 33.08 10.71 -6.22
CA ASN A 715 32.67 11.33 -4.96
C ASN A 715 33.71 12.34 -4.51
N MET A 716 33.27 13.51 -4.03
CA MET A 716 34.18 14.52 -3.47
C MET A 716 33.52 15.36 -2.37
N PRO A 717 34.29 15.91 -1.42
CA PRO A 717 33.76 16.85 -0.42
C PRO A 717 33.23 18.14 -1.06
N LEU A 718 32.06 18.58 -0.58
CA LEU A 718 31.43 19.84 -1.00
C LEU A 718 32.03 21.00 -0.21
N LEU A 719 32.77 21.88 -0.88
CA LEU A 719 33.40 23.06 -0.27
C LEU A 719 32.81 24.34 -0.89
N TYR A 720 31.62 24.72 -0.44
CA TYR A 720 30.98 25.96 -0.87
C TYR A 720 31.85 27.19 -0.49
N GLY A 721 32.14 28.03 -1.48
CA GLY A 721 33.09 29.15 -1.37
C GLY A 721 34.40 28.94 -2.14
N GLU A 722 34.64 27.74 -2.71
CA GLU A 722 35.82 27.47 -3.54
C GLU A 722 35.70 27.97 -4.99
N GLY A 723 34.50 28.35 -5.44
CA GLY A 723 34.23 28.86 -6.78
C GLY A 723 34.59 27.88 -7.90
N ALA A 724 35.20 28.37 -8.98
CA ALA A 724 35.57 27.57 -10.15
C ALA A 724 36.58 26.43 -9.84
N LYS A 725 37.24 26.46 -8.68
CA LYS A 725 38.14 25.37 -8.25
C LYS A 725 37.42 24.04 -8.03
N ALA A 726 36.11 24.07 -7.72
CA ALA A 726 35.30 22.86 -7.61
C ALA A 726 35.32 22.04 -8.90
N PHE A 727 35.27 22.71 -10.06
CA PHE A 727 35.29 22.05 -11.37
C PHE A 727 36.68 21.49 -11.71
N GLN A 728 37.76 22.14 -11.29
CA GLN A 728 39.11 21.59 -11.43
C GLN A 728 39.27 20.32 -10.59
N ARG A 729 38.80 20.33 -9.34
CA ARG A 729 38.79 19.14 -8.47
C ARG A 729 37.95 18.01 -9.02
N LEU A 730 36.79 18.30 -9.63
CA LEU A 730 36.00 17.28 -10.32
C LEU A 730 36.84 16.58 -11.40
N GLN A 731 37.56 17.35 -12.24
CA GLN A 731 38.43 16.77 -13.26
C GLN A 731 39.55 15.93 -12.65
N GLU A 732 40.15 16.36 -11.55
CA GLU A 732 41.14 15.56 -10.80
C GLU A 732 40.57 14.25 -10.26
N GLU A 733 39.34 14.23 -9.73
CA GLU A 733 38.68 12.99 -9.30
C GLU A 733 38.37 12.07 -10.49
N ILE A 734 37.95 12.62 -11.63
CA ILE A 734 37.72 11.85 -12.85
C ILE A 734 39.01 11.19 -13.33
N MET A 735 40.15 11.91 -13.29
CA MET A 735 41.47 11.37 -13.68
C MET A 735 41.92 10.20 -12.81
N LYS A 736 41.41 10.08 -11.57
CA LYS A 736 41.75 8.94 -10.69
C LYS A 736 41.00 7.66 -11.07
N VAL A 737 39.83 7.78 -11.69
CA VAL A 737 38.94 6.65 -11.99
C VAL A 737 38.81 6.34 -13.48
N SER A 738 39.23 7.25 -14.36
CA SER A 738 39.12 7.11 -15.82
C SER A 738 40.45 7.40 -16.54
N PRO A 739 40.93 6.49 -17.41
CA PRO A 739 42.09 6.73 -18.26
C PRO A 739 41.73 7.50 -19.56
N ASP A 740 40.49 7.96 -19.71
CA ASP A 740 40.03 8.60 -20.93
C ASP A 740 40.64 10.00 -21.13
N GLN A 741 41.63 10.08 -22.01
CA GLN A 741 42.38 11.29 -22.32
C GLN A 741 41.53 12.38 -23.00
N SER A 742 40.30 12.06 -23.44
CA SER A 742 39.37 13.06 -23.98
C SER A 742 39.05 14.18 -22.98
N LEU A 743 39.25 13.95 -21.67
CA LEU A 743 39.17 14.99 -20.64
C LEU A 743 40.08 16.20 -20.93
N LEU A 744 41.20 16.01 -21.66
CA LEU A 744 42.14 17.07 -22.03
C LEU A 744 41.80 17.74 -23.38
N ALA A 745 40.72 17.33 -24.04
CA ALA A 745 40.34 17.79 -25.38
C ALA A 745 39.48 19.07 -25.37
N TRP A 746 39.38 19.76 -24.23
CA TRP A 746 38.66 21.02 -24.11
C TRP A 746 39.28 22.11 -25.02
N GLY A 747 38.45 23.03 -25.51
CA GLY A 747 38.84 24.10 -26.45
C GLY A 747 38.73 23.72 -27.94
N LEU A 748 38.41 22.47 -28.27
CA LEU A 748 38.13 22.03 -29.64
C LEU A 748 36.93 22.80 -30.23
N GLY A 749 37.12 23.39 -31.42
CA GLY A 749 36.07 24.09 -32.17
C GLY A 749 35.83 25.57 -31.79
N CYS A 750 36.64 26.16 -30.89
CA CYS A 750 36.54 27.59 -30.56
C CYS A 750 37.14 28.49 -31.66
N SER A 751 36.34 29.35 -32.29
CA SER A 751 36.74 30.17 -33.46
C SER A 751 37.17 31.60 -33.15
N SER A 752 37.05 32.09 -31.92
CA SER A 752 37.67 33.35 -31.46
C SER A 752 37.56 33.40 -29.94
N SER A 753 38.62 33.88 -29.27
CA SER A 753 38.81 33.85 -27.82
C SER A 753 38.96 32.46 -27.17
N CYS A 754 40.01 31.73 -27.53
CA CYS A 754 40.81 31.19 -26.42
C CYS A 754 41.18 32.42 -25.59
N PRO A 755 40.97 32.47 -24.26
CA PRO A 755 41.71 33.43 -23.48
C PRO A 755 43.18 33.13 -23.80
N GLY A 756 43.85 34.04 -24.50
CA GLY A 756 45.30 34.00 -24.72
C GLY A 756 46.04 34.25 -23.40
N GLY A 757 45.60 33.58 -22.34
CA GLY A 757 45.89 33.79 -20.94
C GLY A 757 45.32 32.68 -20.04
N VAL A 758 44.95 31.49 -20.55
CA VAL A 758 44.65 30.34 -19.70
C VAL A 758 45.97 29.72 -19.24
N SER A 759 46.33 29.93 -17.97
CA SER A 759 47.55 29.40 -17.35
C SER A 759 47.38 27.98 -16.78
N THR A 760 46.37 27.21 -17.20
CA THR A 760 45.97 25.96 -16.55
C THR A 760 45.78 24.82 -17.55
N VAL A 761 46.18 23.61 -17.14
CA VAL A 761 46.09 22.38 -17.96
C VAL A 761 44.67 21.80 -18.00
N LEU A 762 43.85 22.11 -16.99
CA LEU A 762 42.46 21.66 -16.88
C LEU A 762 41.49 22.76 -17.32
N ALA A 763 40.31 22.35 -17.79
CA ALA A 763 39.23 23.23 -18.20
C ALA A 763 38.71 24.07 -17.02
N GLN A 764 38.17 25.24 -17.30
CA GLN A 764 37.58 26.12 -16.28
C GLN A 764 36.08 25.88 -16.13
N SER A 765 35.40 25.40 -17.17
CA SER A 765 34.00 24.99 -17.08
C SER A 765 33.59 23.97 -18.16
N PRO A 766 32.41 23.32 -18.04
CA PRO A 766 31.88 22.46 -19.10
C PRO A 766 31.70 23.14 -20.46
N THR A 767 31.58 24.47 -20.52
CA THR A 767 31.47 25.22 -21.78
C THR A 767 32.69 25.03 -22.66
N ASP A 768 33.86 24.77 -22.06
CA ASP A 768 35.11 24.52 -22.77
C ASP A 768 35.05 23.19 -23.57
N PHE A 769 34.08 22.33 -23.27
CA PHE A 769 33.81 21.07 -23.99
C PHE A 769 32.62 21.19 -24.98
N ALA A 770 32.10 22.39 -25.26
CA ALA A 770 30.91 22.55 -26.10
C ALA A 770 31.06 21.95 -27.52
N GLY A 771 32.28 21.93 -28.07
CA GLY A 771 32.63 21.35 -29.36
C GLY A 771 33.01 19.86 -29.32
N CYS A 772 32.95 19.21 -28.16
CA CYS A 772 33.41 17.84 -27.94
C CYS A 772 32.31 16.77 -28.11
N GLY A 773 31.12 17.15 -28.61
CA GLY A 773 29.95 16.26 -28.67
C GLY A 773 30.13 15.02 -29.56
N ASP A 774 31.06 15.06 -30.52
CA ASP A 774 31.33 13.97 -31.48
C ASP A 774 32.64 13.23 -31.21
N LEU A 775 33.33 13.54 -30.10
CA LEU A 775 34.58 12.85 -29.73
C LEU A 775 34.29 11.44 -29.24
N LEU A 776 34.75 10.46 -30.02
CA LEU A 776 34.77 9.07 -29.63
C LEU A 776 36.01 8.80 -28.76
N SER A 777 35.86 7.92 -27.77
CA SER A 777 37.00 7.34 -27.05
C SER A 777 37.26 5.96 -27.63
N GLU A 778 38.50 5.62 -27.99
CA GLU A 778 38.86 4.27 -28.44
C GLU A 778 38.95 3.25 -27.30
N GLY A 779 38.40 3.58 -26.12
CA GLY A 779 38.50 2.77 -24.90
C GLY A 779 39.81 3.04 -24.16
N PRO A 780 40.13 2.25 -23.11
CA PRO A 780 41.45 2.34 -22.50
C PRO A 780 42.50 2.05 -23.57
N GLY A 781 43.42 2.99 -23.77
CA GLY A 781 44.56 2.81 -24.65
C GLY A 781 45.46 1.65 -24.23
N ALA A 782 46.66 1.56 -24.81
CA ALA A 782 47.66 0.58 -24.39
C ALA A 782 47.84 0.62 -22.86
N PRO A 783 48.24 -0.49 -22.20
CA PRO A 783 48.30 -0.60 -20.74
C PRO A 783 49.10 0.49 -19.98
N ASP A 784 49.84 1.35 -20.69
CA ASP A 784 50.60 2.49 -20.16
C ASP A 784 50.01 3.90 -20.49
N ASP A 785 48.84 4.00 -21.13
CA ASP A 785 48.20 5.26 -21.57
C ASP A 785 47.48 6.03 -20.44
N SER A 786 48.02 5.98 -19.22
CA SER A 786 47.50 6.72 -18.07
C SER A 786 47.95 8.19 -18.06
N PHE A 787 47.13 9.06 -17.47
CA PHE A 787 47.47 10.46 -17.24
C PHE A 787 47.06 10.89 -15.82
N SER A 788 47.87 11.74 -15.19
CA SER A 788 47.65 12.15 -13.81
C SER A 788 48.16 13.57 -13.53
N MET A 789 47.57 14.22 -12.52
CA MET A 789 48.06 15.51 -12.03
C MET A 789 49.10 15.29 -10.93
N SER A 790 50.27 15.90 -11.10
CA SER A 790 51.34 15.93 -10.09
C SER A 790 51.55 17.35 -9.56
N GLN A 791 52.33 17.48 -8.47
CA GLN A 791 52.77 18.80 -7.97
C GLN A 791 53.57 19.62 -9.01
N ARG A 792 54.06 18.97 -10.08
CA ARG A 792 54.80 19.62 -11.17
C ARG A 792 53.93 19.91 -12.41
N GLY A 793 52.65 19.54 -12.38
CA GLY A 793 51.73 19.64 -13.53
C GLY A 793 51.29 18.28 -14.05
N LEU A 794 50.73 18.26 -15.27
CA LEU A 794 50.21 17.06 -15.93
C LEU A 794 51.34 16.12 -16.35
N LEU A 795 51.20 14.86 -15.97
CA LEU A 795 52.00 13.74 -16.48
C LEU A 795 51.13 12.95 -17.46
N LEU A 796 51.57 12.83 -18.71
CA LEU A 796 50.87 12.13 -19.78
C LEU A 796 51.88 11.32 -20.60
N ASN A 797 51.56 10.06 -20.88
CA ASN A 797 52.29 9.24 -21.83
C ASN A 797 51.66 9.41 -23.22
N LEU A 798 52.45 9.82 -24.21
CA LEU A 798 52.00 9.97 -25.60
C LEU A 798 52.74 8.98 -26.50
N PRO A 799 52.05 8.28 -27.41
CA PRO A 799 52.71 7.44 -28.40
C PRO A 799 53.54 8.32 -29.35
N THR A 800 54.84 8.03 -29.47
CA THR A 800 55.72 8.72 -30.43
C THR A 800 55.51 8.14 -31.83
N PRO A 801 55.16 8.96 -32.85
CA PRO A 801 55.08 8.46 -34.22
C PRO A 801 56.48 8.12 -34.74
N ILE A 802 56.76 6.83 -34.96
CA ILE A 802 58.00 6.40 -35.62
C ILE A 802 57.83 6.63 -37.12
N LYS A 803 58.60 7.56 -37.69
CA LYS A 803 58.68 7.76 -39.14
C LYS A 803 59.43 6.56 -39.74
N SER A 804 58.76 5.73 -40.53
CA SER A 804 59.44 4.65 -41.25
C SER A 804 60.45 5.25 -42.24
N PRO A 805 61.71 4.78 -42.29
CA PRO A 805 62.62 5.21 -43.32
C PRO A 805 62.11 4.69 -44.67
N SER A 806 61.91 5.60 -45.61
CA SER A 806 61.60 5.33 -47.01
C SER A 806 62.55 4.26 -47.57
N GLY A 807 61.97 3.18 -48.09
CA GLY A 807 62.71 2.16 -48.83
C GLY A 807 63.45 2.78 -50.00
N ALA A 808 64.76 2.64 -50.00
CA ALA A 808 65.60 2.83 -51.16
C ALA A 808 65.43 1.62 -52.09
N ASP A 809 65.27 1.91 -53.36
CA ASP A 809 65.26 0.97 -54.48
C ASP A 809 66.44 -0.02 -54.43
N ALA A 810 66.16 -1.28 -54.78
CA ALA A 810 67.14 -2.19 -55.35
C ALA A 810 66.54 -2.80 -56.63
N PRO A 811 67.19 -2.66 -57.81
CA PRO A 811 66.66 -3.16 -59.06
C PRO A 811 67.16 -4.58 -59.36
N SER A 812 66.23 -5.49 -59.60
CA SER A 812 66.19 -6.48 -60.71
C SER A 812 65.13 -7.53 -60.43
#